data_AF-A0A916QMR8-F1
#
_entry.id   AF-A0A916QMR8-F1
#
_cell.length_a   1.000
_cell.length_b   1.000
_cell.length_c   1.000
_cell.angle_alpha   90.00
_cell.angle_beta   90.00
_cell.angle_gamma   90.00
#
_symmetry.space_group_name_H-M   'P 1'
#
loop_
_entity.id
_entity.type
_entity.pdbx_description
1 polymer ?
#
loop_
_entity_poly.entity_id
_entity_poly.type
_entity_poly.pdbx_seq_one_letter_code
_entity_poly.pdbx_strand_id
1 'polypeptide(L)'
;MASKKSRSIKATNSGIEKLRKAKKNLSYEKLAEKTGVSPSTVKRFFYGKAVDIPYAEWITQALNLELKDIVEPQVFPPQTNNIEAEKNLLIHRQTCQKMLREKRHLTTNPLTIGDGTTFDRAEIYVPLGLVERKCQPKRDSNCTAENGSELYAPTNYEITKTLELNQFFEEVLRQGHTPKSQGKRIAIIGEPGAGKTTLLQHIGEWVFAETEQDVVIWVSLADLDGKTIEEYLLQVWLKEAFLTARVKPEMEDALVELFNRGSVWLLLDGVDEMSVDNALAVVASQLKGWVGEARAVLSCRLNVWDGGKNALFDFDVYRNLDFSELQVGEFIGKWFVNLELGKKLDRELKKPGKERIRNLVKNPLRLALLCYSWQRRQGRLPTTKAALYERFVEVFYEWKEEIFPTTSAIRKELNLALGKLAQQAISQTNSRFRLSRSLVCQILGESDTWLFQLIIKLGWLNQVGVAVENSESPVYAFFHPTFQEYFAALAVENWQFFFKYIPENPAQGIYRIFQPEWKQIFLLWLGREDVDESQRKEFFEQLINFEDGCGNFYRIKAYFIAQNGFCELGKCSADYPLTKVFKQCRKWQKFRDDSQFIRKHSAISYQLSAKEGGFNEYRLFQLAFIVSINSDSISQAFISN
;
A
#
# COMPACT_ATOMS: atom_id res chain seq x y z
N MET A 1 -29.44 7.44 -41.74
CA MET A 1 -30.39 8.46 -41.25
C MET A 1 -30.92 8.01 -39.91
N ALA A 2 -30.47 8.62 -38.82
CA ALA A 2 -30.89 8.26 -37.46
C ALA A 2 -32.37 8.62 -37.24
N SER A 3 -33.16 7.62 -36.87
CA SER A 3 -34.55 7.78 -36.43
C SER A 3 -34.60 8.65 -35.17
N LYS A 4 -35.14 9.87 -35.28
CA LYS A 4 -35.53 10.69 -34.12
C LYS A 4 -36.64 9.95 -33.36
N LYS A 5 -36.33 9.38 -32.19
CA LYS A 5 -37.34 8.86 -31.24
C LYS A 5 -38.45 9.92 -31.04
N SER A 6 -39.68 9.63 -31.42
CA SER A 6 -40.79 10.59 -31.36
C SER A 6 -41.17 10.87 -29.90
N ARG A 7 -40.94 12.10 -29.42
CA ARG A 7 -41.29 12.58 -28.07
C ARG A 7 -42.79 12.90 -27.87
N SER A 8 -43.67 12.41 -28.74
CA SER A 8 -45.10 12.76 -28.76
C SER A 8 -46.00 11.58 -28.40
N ILE A 9 -47.07 11.82 -27.65
CA ILE A 9 -48.02 10.82 -27.12
C ILE A 9 -49.48 11.22 -27.40
N LYS A 10 -50.39 10.25 -27.47
CA LYS A 10 -51.84 10.42 -27.73
C LYS A 10 -52.67 9.83 -26.60
N ALA A 11 -53.78 10.48 -26.26
CA ALA A 11 -54.76 9.93 -25.33
C ALA A 11 -55.61 8.84 -26.01
N THR A 12 -55.88 7.74 -25.31
CA THR A 12 -56.83 6.71 -25.77
C THR A 12 -58.27 7.21 -25.70
N ASN A 13 -59.20 6.54 -26.38
CA ASN A 13 -60.63 6.87 -26.28
C ASN A 13 -61.15 6.81 -24.82
N SER A 14 -60.72 5.81 -24.04
CA SER A 14 -61.03 5.70 -22.61
C SER A 14 -60.37 6.82 -21.78
N GLY A 15 -59.14 7.19 -22.12
CA GLY A 15 -58.43 8.31 -21.50
C GLY A 15 -59.07 9.67 -21.77
N ILE A 16 -59.58 9.88 -22.99
CA ILE A 16 -60.31 11.11 -23.35
C ILE A 16 -61.60 11.25 -22.53
N GLU A 17 -62.30 10.15 -22.25
CA GLU A 17 -63.48 10.18 -21.38
C GLU A 17 -63.12 10.55 -19.94
N LYS A 18 -62.02 9.99 -19.40
CA LYS A 18 -61.50 10.35 -18.07
C LYS A 18 -61.08 11.82 -18.00
N LEU A 19 -60.37 12.32 -19.02
CA LEU A 19 -60.00 13.74 -19.14
C LEU A 19 -61.25 14.63 -19.13
N ARG A 20 -62.28 14.30 -19.93
CA ARG A 20 -63.53 15.06 -19.99
C ARG A 20 -64.31 15.02 -18.68
N LYS A 21 -64.28 13.90 -17.97
CA LYS A 21 -64.93 13.73 -16.66
C LYS A 21 -64.23 14.58 -15.58
N ALA A 22 -62.90 14.59 -15.54
CA ALA A 22 -62.12 15.40 -14.60
C ALA A 22 -62.19 16.90 -14.91
N LYS A 23 -62.35 17.26 -16.19
CA LYS A 23 -62.47 18.64 -16.66
C LYS A 23 -63.84 19.28 -16.41
N LYS A 24 -64.87 18.56 -15.94
CA LYS A 24 -66.27 19.06 -15.83
C LYS A 24 -66.44 20.46 -15.22
N ASN A 25 -65.52 20.89 -14.36
CA ASN A 25 -65.56 22.20 -13.68
C ASN A 25 -64.49 23.22 -14.15
N LEU A 26 -63.74 22.95 -15.23
CA LEU A 26 -62.71 23.86 -15.77
C LEU A 26 -62.87 24.11 -17.28
N SER A 27 -62.72 25.36 -17.74
CA SER A 27 -62.57 25.68 -19.17
C SER A 27 -61.19 25.26 -19.70
N TYR A 28 -61.04 25.07 -21.03
CA TYR A 28 -59.74 24.74 -21.62
C TYR A 28 -58.71 25.86 -21.43
N GLU A 29 -59.19 27.10 -21.39
CA GLU A 29 -58.41 28.33 -21.26
C GLU A 29 -57.80 28.45 -19.85
N LYS A 30 -58.60 28.21 -18.80
CA LYS A 30 -58.09 28.10 -17.41
C LYS A 30 -57.12 26.93 -17.20
N LEU A 31 -57.32 25.81 -17.90
CA LEU A 31 -56.41 24.66 -17.78
C LEU A 31 -55.06 24.93 -18.46
N ALA A 32 -55.08 25.63 -19.59
CA ALA A 32 -53.89 26.13 -20.28
C ALA A 32 -53.10 27.12 -19.40
N GLU A 33 -53.80 28.06 -18.76
CA GLU A 33 -53.17 29.03 -17.84
C GLU A 33 -52.50 28.33 -16.65
N LYS A 34 -53.18 27.35 -16.04
CA LYS A 34 -52.65 26.59 -14.89
C LYS A 34 -51.43 25.71 -15.23
N THR A 35 -51.27 25.33 -16.50
CA THR A 35 -50.21 24.41 -16.96
C THR A 35 -49.09 25.10 -17.74
N GLY A 36 -49.26 26.37 -18.12
CA GLY A 36 -48.35 27.06 -19.04
C GLY A 36 -48.38 26.52 -20.47
N VAL A 37 -49.34 25.66 -20.81
CA VAL A 37 -49.48 25.01 -22.13
C VAL A 37 -50.50 25.77 -22.97
N SER A 38 -50.24 25.93 -24.27
CA SER A 38 -51.18 26.66 -25.14
C SER A 38 -52.60 26.02 -25.17
N PRO A 39 -53.69 26.80 -25.20
CA PRO A 39 -55.06 26.27 -25.26
C PRO A 39 -55.32 25.34 -26.45
N SER A 40 -54.62 25.56 -27.56
CA SER A 40 -54.69 24.72 -28.76
C SER A 40 -54.02 23.36 -28.53
N THR A 41 -52.90 23.29 -27.81
CA THR A 41 -52.24 22.03 -27.41
C THR A 41 -53.11 21.25 -26.42
N VAL A 42 -53.72 21.92 -25.44
CA VAL A 42 -54.66 21.28 -24.49
C VAL A 42 -55.86 20.69 -25.24
N LYS A 43 -56.49 21.46 -26.14
CA LYS A 43 -57.60 20.98 -26.97
C LYS A 43 -57.16 19.79 -27.83
N ARG A 44 -55.98 19.84 -28.46
CA ARG A 44 -55.43 18.73 -29.26
C ARG A 44 -55.35 17.43 -28.45
N PHE A 45 -54.87 17.47 -27.21
CA PHE A 45 -54.76 16.29 -26.36
C PHE A 45 -56.14 15.69 -26.03
N PHE A 46 -57.12 16.54 -25.69
CA PHE A 46 -58.51 16.13 -25.42
C PHE A 46 -59.29 15.62 -26.64
N TYR A 47 -58.77 15.88 -27.85
CA TYR A 47 -59.29 15.33 -29.11
C TYR A 47 -58.47 14.13 -29.62
N GLY A 48 -57.59 13.56 -28.80
CA GLY A 48 -56.81 12.36 -29.15
C GLY A 48 -55.67 12.60 -30.15
N LYS A 49 -55.29 13.86 -30.38
CA LYS A 49 -54.15 14.21 -31.24
C LYS A 49 -52.85 14.16 -30.45
N ALA A 50 -51.75 13.87 -31.15
CA ALA A 50 -50.43 13.74 -30.52
C ALA A 50 -49.96 15.09 -29.97
N VAL A 51 -49.42 15.08 -28.75
CA VAL A 51 -48.77 16.21 -28.07
C VAL A 51 -47.47 15.73 -27.42
N ASP A 52 -46.52 16.61 -27.15
CA ASP A 52 -45.27 16.20 -26.51
C ASP A 52 -45.52 15.69 -25.08
N ILE A 53 -44.74 14.69 -24.66
CA ILE A 53 -44.88 14.00 -23.36
C ILE A 53 -44.94 14.98 -22.17
N PRO A 54 -44.05 16.00 -22.06
CA PRO A 54 -44.09 16.94 -20.94
C PRO A 54 -45.42 17.71 -20.86
N TYR A 55 -46.00 18.09 -22.01
CA TYR A 55 -47.28 18.78 -22.04
C TYR A 55 -48.43 17.86 -21.62
N ALA A 56 -48.37 16.58 -22.00
CA ALA A 56 -49.36 15.59 -21.57
C ALA A 56 -49.29 15.38 -20.05
N GLU A 57 -48.09 15.24 -19.48
CA GLU A 57 -47.86 15.09 -18.03
C GLU A 57 -48.41 16.27 -17.24
N TRP A 58 -48.10 17.50 -17.65
CA TRP A 58 -48.59 18.70 -16.97
C TRP A 58 -50.11 18.83 -17.03
N ILE A 59 -50.72 18.49 -18.18
CA ILE A 59 -52.18 18.50 -18.33
C ILE A 59 -52.84 17.45 -17.43
N THR A 60 -52.29 16.24 -17.34
CA THR A 60 -52.87 15.18 -16.48
C THR A 60 -52.66 15.46 -15.00
N GLN A 61 -51.50 15.97 -14.59
CA GLN A 61 -51.22 16.39 -13.22
C GLN A 61 -52.15 17.53 -12.77
N ALA A 62 -52.40 18.52 -13.63
CA ALA A 62 -53.30 19.64 -13.29
C ALA A 62 -54.76 19.21 -13.04
N LEU A 63 -55.13 18.01 -13.51
CA LEU A 63 -56.43 17.37 -13.34
C LEU A 63 -56.42 16.23 -12.30
N ASN A 64 -55.32 16.03 -11.57
CA ASN A 64 -55.10 14.92 -10.63
C ASN A 64 -55.34 13.54 -11.27
N LEU A 65 -54.85 13.36 -12.50
CA LEU A 65 -54.88 12.08 -13.22
C LEU A 65 -53.46 11.61 -13.49
N GLU A 66 -53.24 10.31 -13.47
CA GLU A 66 -51.96 9.73 -13.89
C GLU A 66 -51.91 9.58 -15.40
N LEU A 67 -50.80 9.98 -16.03
CA LEU A 67 -50.66 9.96 -17.49
C LEU A 67 -50.88 8.56 -18.09
N LYS A 68 -50.41 7.52 -17.38
CA LYS A 68 -50.52 6.11 -17.78
C LYS A 68 -51.96 5.62 -17.96
N ASP A 69 -52.91 6.27 -17.29
CA ASP A 69 -54.34 5.90 -17.34
C ASP A 69 -55.09 6.57 -18.50
N ILE A 70 -54.42 7.48 -19.21
CA ILE A 70 -54.99 8.38 -20.22
C ILE A 70 -54.44 8.06 -21.62
N VAL A 71 -53.19 7.66 -21.72
CA VAL A 71 -52.51 7.40 -22.99
C VAL A 71 -52.46 5.93 -23.32
N GLU A 72 -52.35 5.60 -24.61
CA GLU A 72 -52.08 4.23 -25.03
C GLU A 72 -50.75 3.83 -24.39
N PRO A 73 -50.63 2.64 -23.77
CA PRO A 73 -49.33 2.17 -23.31
C PRO A 73 -48.43 2.20 -24.53
N GLN A 74 -47.50 3.16 -24.58
CA GLN A 74 -46.53 3.14 -25.64
C GLN A 74 -45.88 1.76 -25.53
N VAL A 75 -45.93 1.02 -26.63
CA VAL A 75 -45.01 -0.08 -26.86
C VAL A 75 -43.63 0.58 -26.93
N PHE A 76 -43.12 0.97 -25.77
CA PHE A 76 -41.73 0.77 -25.47
C PHE A 76 -41.51 -0.72 -25.77
N PRO A 77 -40.51 -1.11 -26.59
CA PRO A 77 -40.05 -2.50 -26.50
C PRO A 77 -39.93 -2.77 -25.00
N PRO A 78 -40.50 -3.87 -24.51
CA PRO A 78 -40.71 -4.06 -23.09
C PRO A 78 -39.45 -3.60 -22.36
N GLN A 79 -39.62 -2.81 -21.30
CA GLN A 79 -38.73 -2.98 -20.18
C GLN A 79 -38.95 -4.44 -19.80
N THR A 80 -38.23 -5.34 -20.47
CA THR A 80 -38.00 -6.68 -20.04
C THR A 80 -37.54 -6.46 -18.62
N ASN A 81 -38.36 -6.94 -17.68
CA ASN A 81 -37.87 -7.29 -16.37
C ASN A 81 -36.47 -7.87 -16.60
N ASN A 82 -35.44 -7.29 -15.96
CA ASN A 82 -34.05 -7.75 -16.07
C ASN A 82 -33.93 -9.27 -15.88
N ILE A 83 -34.94 -9.92 -15.32
CA ILE A 83 -35.15 -11.36 -15.25
C ILE A 83 -34.99 -12.09 -16.61
N GLU A 84 -35.37 -11.53 -17.77
CA GLU A 84 -35.20 -12.21 -19.08
C GLU A 84 -33.84 -11.95 -19.74
N ALA A 85 -33.24 -10.78 -19.53
CA ALA A 85 -31.88 -10.47 -19.99
C ALA A 85 -30.81 -11.14 -19.11
N GLU A 86 -31.04 -11.25 -17.80
CA GLU A 86 -30.20 -12.01 -16.85
C GLU A 86 -30.32 -13.52 -17.07
N LYS A 87 -31.47 -14.02 -17.56
CA LYS A 87 -31.64 -15.44 -17.96
C LYS A 87 -30.91 -15.80 -19.26
N ASN A 88 -30.61 -14.82 -20.12
CA ASN A 88 -29.96 -15.05 -21.42
C ASN A 88 -28.48 -14.63 -21.45
N LEU A 89 -27.93 -14.07 -20.38
CA LEU A 89 -26.50 -13.83 -20.28
C LEU A 89 -25.77 -15.14 -20.01
N LEU A 90 -24.92 -15.56 -20.94
CA LEU A 90 -24.13 -16.78 -20.76
C LEU A 90 -23.21 -16.71 -19.52
N ILE A 91 -22.73 -15.51 -19.20
CA ILE A 91 -21.91 -15.23 -18.02
C ILE A 91 -22.80 -14.65 -16.93
N HIS A 92 -23.16 -15.49 -15.97
CA HIS A 92 -23.96 -15.07 -14.83
C HIS A 92 -23.11 -14.45 -13.72
N ARG A 93 -23.68 -13.48 -13.00
CA ARG A 93 -23.11 -12.88 -11.79
C ARG A 93 -22.66 -13.92 -10.76
N GLN A 94 -23.40 -15.02 -10.62
CA GLN A 94 -23.05 -16.14 -9.74
C GLN A 94 -21.72 -16.81 -10.11
N THR A 95 -21.42 -16.90 -11.41
CA THR A 95 -20.14 -17.42 -11.91
C THR A 95 -18.99 -16.53 -11.46
N CYS A 96 -19.12 -15.21 -11.66
CA CYS A 96 -18.12 -14.24 -11.19
C CYS A 96 -17.96 -14.25 -9.66
N GLN A 97 -19.05 -14.40 -8.91
CA GLN A 97 -19.00 -14.55 -7.45
C GLN A 97 -18.26 -15.82 -7.02
N LYS A 98 -18.49 -16.94 -7.70
CA LYS A 98 -17.76 -18.20 -7.44
C LYS A 98 -16.27 -18.02 -7.71
N MET A 99 -15.91 -17.43 -8.85
CA MET A 99 -14.51 -17.14 -9.20
C MET A 99 -13.83 -16.25 -8.16
N LEU A 100 -14.51 -15.20 -7.68
CA LEU A 100 -13.97 -14.34 -6.62
C LEU A 100 -13.81 -15.10 -5.30
N ARG A 101 -14.75 -16.00 -4.95
CA ARG A 101 -14.67 -16.81 -3.73
C ARG A 101 -13.48 -17.77 -3.73
N GLU A 102 -13.10 -18.32 -4.88
CA GLU A 102 -11.90 -19.14 -5.02
C GLU A 102 -10.61 -18.33 -4.77
N LYS A 103 -10.66 -17.01 -4.98
CA LYS A 103 -9.57 -16.07 -4.68
C LYS A 103 -9.68 -15.44 -3.27
N ARG A 104 -10.57 -15.92 -2.40
CA ARG A 104 -10.90 -15.32 -1.09
C ARG A 104 -9.95 -15.74 0.04
N HIS A 105 -9.11 -16.74 -0.18
CA HIS A 105 -8.14 -17.18 0.83
C HIS A 105 -7.26 -15.99 1.25
N LEU A 106 -7.07 -15.81 2.55
CA LEU A 106 -6.11 -14.83 3.05
C LEU A 106 -4.74 -15.16 2.48
N THR A 107 -4.01 -14.15 2.03
CA THR A 107 -2.61 -14.31 1.59
C THR A 107 -1.72 -14.84 2.72
N THR A 108 -2.17 -14.74 3.98
CA THR A 108 -1.54 -15.30 5.17
C THR A 108 -2.02 -16.69 5.54
N ASN A 109 -3.07 -17.24 4.93
CA ASN A 109 -3.56 -18.59 5.28
C ASN A 109 -2.52 -19.70 5.07
N PRO A 110 -1.65 -19.66 4.04
CA PRO A 110 -0.61 -20.69 3.94
C PRO A 110 0.43 -20.61 5.08
N LEU A 111 0.42 -19.57 5.92
CA LEU A 111 1.19 -19.57 7.18
C LEU A 111 0.55 -20.51 8.21
N THR A 112 -0.77 -20.57 8.31
CA THR A 112 -1.49 -21.15 9.46
C THR A 112 -2.13 -22.51 9.16
N ILE A 113 -2.21 -22.91 7.89
CA ILE A 113 -2.79 -24.19 7.43
C ILE A 113 -2.11 -25.41 8.08
N GLY A 114 -0.77 -25.42 8.14
CA GLY A 114 -0.01 -26.52 8.76
C GLY A 114 -0.23 -26.68 10.27
N ASP A 115 -0.69 -25.63 10.95
CA ASP A 115 -1.01 -25.63 12.37
C ASP A 115 -2.51 -25.95 12.65
N GLY A 116 -3.26 -26.35 11.61
CA GLY A 116 -4.69 -26.68 11.71
C GLY A 116 -5.60 -25.46 11.86
N THR A 117 -5.07 -24.26 11.66
CA THR A 117 -5.82 -22.99 11.72
C THR A 117 -5.98 -22.39 10.33
N THR A 118 -7.20 -22.45 9.79
CA THR A 118 -7.59 -21.72 8.59
C THR A 118 -8.53 -20.60 8.98
N PHE A 119 -8.14 -19.38 8.68
CA PHE A 119 -9.00 -18.23 8.96
C PHE A 119 -9.84 -17.90 7.74
N ASP A 120 -11.13 -17.67 7.94
CA ASP A 120 -11.90 -16.91 6.95
C ASP A 120 -11.43 -15.46 7.04
N ARG A 121 -11.23 -14.82 5.88
CA ARG A 121 -10.86 -13.41 5.80
C ARG A 121 -11.86 -12.55 6.58
N ALA A 122 -13.14 -12.87 6.52
CA ALA A 122 -14.18 -12.11 7.23
C ALA A 122 -13.98 -12.10 8.76
N GLU A 123 -13.34 -13.12 9.32
CA GLU A 123 -13.12 -13.25 10.77
C GLU A 123 -11.93 -12.43 11.24
N ILE A 124 -10.89 -12.29 10.40
CA ILE A 124 -9.64 -11.58 10.73
C ILE A 124 -9.55 -10.16 10.17
N TYR A 125 -10.35 -9.81 9.16
CA TYR A 125 -10.23 -8.52 8.50
C TYR A 125 -10.43 -7.35 9.46
N VAL A 126 -9.46 -6.44 9.45
CA VAL A 126 -9.50 -5.14 10.14
C VAL A 126 -9.39 -4.05 9.07
N PRO A 127 -10.36 -3.13 9.00
CA PRO A 127 -10.42 -2.13 7.93
C PRO A 127 -9.24 -1.15 8.06
N LEU A 128 -8.56 -0.88 6.95
CA LEU A 128 -7.51 0.13 6.88
C LEU A 128 -8.06 1.43 6.29
N GLY A 129 -7.64 2.57 6.86
CA GLY A 129 -7.86 3.86 6.24
C GLY A 129 -7.03 4.01 4.97
N LEU A 130 -7.44 4.94 4.10
CA LEU A 130 -6.78 5.26 2.86
C LEU A 130 -6.44 6.74 2.78
N VAL A 131 -5.43 7.07 1.99
CA VAL A 131 -5.06 8.45 1.69
C VAL A 131 -5.02 8.68 0.20
N GLU A 132 -5.72 9.73 -0.26
CA GLU A 132 -5.67 10.20 -1.64
C GLU A 132 -4.37 10.97 -1.91
N ARG A 133 -3.66 10.60 -2.99
CA ARG A 133 -2.35 11.14 -3.37
C ARG A 133 -2.41 11.96 -4.66
N LYS A 134 -1.89 13.20 -4.61
CA LYS A 134 -1.85 14.12 -5.77
C LYS A 134 -0.57 14.09 -6.60
N CYS A 135 0.62 13.93 -6.01
CA CYS A 135 1.91 14.05 -6.70
C CYS A 135 2.96 13.05 -6.20
N GLN A 136 3.96 12.78 -7.05
CA GLN A 136 5.18 12.05 -6.73
C GLN A 136 6.06 12.94 -5.82
N PRO A 137 6.66 12.43 -4.73
CA PRO A 137 7.53 13.23 -3.88
C PRO A 137 8.74 13.68 -4.69
N LYS A 138 9.10 14.96 -4.57
CA LYS A 138 10.51 15.34 -4.70
C LYS A 138 11.20 14.75 -3.48
N ARG A 139 11.83 13.58 -3.64
CA ARG A 139 12.65 13.01 -2.56
C ARG A 139 13.84 13.93 -2.34
N ASP A 140 13.88 14.60 -1.19
CA ASP A 140 15.15 15.07 -0.65
C ASP A 140 16.03 13.85 -0.41
N SER A 141 17.28 13.91 -0.87
CA SER A 141 18.27 12.83 -0.79
C SER A 141 18.67 12.44 0.64
N ASN A 142 18.04 13.02 1.67
CA ASN A 142 18.42 12.93 3.08
C ASN A 142 17.38 12.21 3.96
N CYS A 143 16.62 11.24 3.44
CA CYS A 143 15.71 10.44 4.28
C CYS A 143 16.44 9.31 5.01
N THR A 144 16.52 9.41 6.34
CA THR A 144 17.12 8.41 7.22
C THR A 144 16.12 7.29 7.57
N ALA A 145 16.58 6.03 7.62
CA ALA A 145 15.75 4.87 7.93
C ALA A 145 15.39 4.72 9.42
N GLU A 146 15.68 5.75 10.23
CA GLU A 146 15.47 5.75 11.68
C GLU A 146 14.02 5.53 12.09
N ASN A 147 13.10 5.94 11.21
CA ASN A 147 11.69 6.01 11.55
C ASN A 147 10.85 4.84 10.99
N GLY A 148 11.47 3.78 10.46
CA GLY A 148 10.77 2.53 10.13
C GLY A 148 9.65 2.71 9.09
N SER A 149 8.38 2.59 9.49
CA SER A 149 7.22 2.83 8.61
C SER A 149 7.02 4.31 8.24
N GLU A 150 7.59 5.26 8.99
CA GLU A 150 7.53 6.69 8.64
C GLU A 150 8.39 7.06 7.44
N LEU A 151 9.35 6.22 7.05
CA LEU A 151 10.10 6.35 5.79
C LEU A 151 9.17 6.41 4.57
N TYR A 152 7.97 5.88 4.75
CA TYR A 152 6.89 5.94 3.81
C TYR A 152 5.62 6.51 4.44
N ALA A 153 5.62 7.09 5.65
CA ALA A 153 4.43 7.80 6.09
C ALA A 153 4.14 8.87 5.03
N PRO A 154 2.90 8.97 4.52
CA PRO A 154 2.60 9.96 3.52
C PRO A 154 2.93 11.33 4.12
N THR A 155 3.80 12.08 3.45
CA THR A 155 4.21 13.38 3.98
C THR A 155 3.01 14.32 3.95
N ASN A 156 2.91 15.33 4.82
CA ASN A 156 1.78 16.27 4.81
C ASN A 156 1.56 16.96 3.44
N TYR A 157 2.58 17.01 2.58
CA TYR A 157 2.51 17.49 1.20
C TYR A 157 1.91 16.48 0.19
N GLU A 158 1.79 15.21 0.56
CA GLU A 158 1.26 14.10 -0.25
C GLU A 158 -0.22 13.80 0.04
N ILE A 159 -0.69 14.15 1.25
CA ILE A 159 -2.03 13.86 1.75
C ILE A 159 -3.01 14.93 1.27
N THR A 160 -3.91 14.57 0.37
CA THR A 160 -5.03 15.45 0.00
C THR A 160 -6.22 15.24 0.93
N LYS A 161 -6.51 13.96 1.21
CA LYS A 161 -7.64 13.53 2.01
C LYS A 161 -7.34 12.19 2.65
N THR A 162 -7.56 12.09 3.96
CA THR A 162 -7.60 10.80 4.67
C THR A 162 -9.05 10.33 4.71
N LEU A 163 -9.26 9.08 4.33
CA LEU A 163 -10.56 8.43 4.23
C LEU A 163 -10.58 7.19 5.11
N GLU A 164 -11.61 7.04 5.92
CA GLU A 164 -11.94 5.74 6.49
C GLU A 164 -12.47 4.81 5.37
N LEU A 165 -12.39 3.50 5.58
CA LEU A 165 -12.77 2.52 4.55
C LEU A 165 -14.20 2.71 4.02
N ASN A 166 -15.15 2.95 4.92
CA ASN A 166 -16.55 3.19 4.52
C ASN A 166 -16.71 4.48 3.72
N GLN A 167 -15.94 5.52 4.03
CA GLN A 167 -15.96 6.77 3.25
C GLN A 167 -15.35 6.55 1.87
N PHE A 168 -14.30 5.74 1.77
CA PHE A 168 -13.75 5.34 0.48
C PHE A 168 -14.80 4.59 -0.36
N PHE A 169 -15.54 3.65 0.22
CA PHE A 169 -16.61 2.96 -0.52
C PHE A 169 -17.75 3.88 -0.96
N GLU A 170 -18.23 4.76 -0.10
CA GLU A 170 -19.33 5.66 -0.47
C GLU A 170 -18.91 6.77 -1.43
N GLU A 171 -17.84 7.49 -1.13
CA GLU A 171 -17.46 8.67 -1.90
C GLU A 171 -16.71 8.31 -3.18
N VAL A 172 -15.76 7.38 -3.10
CA VAL A 172 -14.89 7.03 -4.23
C VAL A 172 -15.53 5.95 -5.10
N LEU A 173 -16.03 4.88 -4.49
CA LEU A 173 -16.58 3.77 -5.25
C LEU A 173 -18.00 4.04 -5.72
N ARG A 174 -18.94 4.35 -4.83
CA ARG A 174 -20.34 4.52 -5.19
C ARG A 174 -20.62 5.85 -5.92
N GLN A 175 -20.21 6.96 -5.34
CA GLN A 175 -20.49 8.30 -5.89
C GLN A 175 -19.56 8.68 -7.04
N GLY A 176 -18.41 8.01 -7.17
CA GLY A 176 -17.41 8.35 -8.19
C GLY A 176 -16.80 9.74 -7.99
N HIS A 177 -16.81 10.26 -6.76
CA HIS A 177 -16.26 11.56 -6.43
C HIS A 177 -14.73 11.50 -6.35
N THR A 178 -14.10 11.45 -7.52
CA THR A 178 -12.65 11.45 -7.67
C THR A 178 -12.20 12.50 -8.68
N PRO A 179 -11.01 13.08 -8.51
CA PRO A 179 -10.60 14.23 -9.32
C PRO A 179 -10.29 13.89 -10.79
N LYS A 180 -9.84 12.67 -11.11
CA LYS A 180 -9.37 12.35 -12.47
C LYS A 180 -10.31 11.45 -13.26
N SER A 181 -10.82 10.39 -12.64
CA SER A 181 -11.49 9.31 -13.38
C SER A 181 -12.99 9.15 -13.10
N GLN A 182 -13.55 9.97 -12.21
CA GLN A 182 -14.94 9.82 -11.74
C GLN A 182 -15.20 8.40 -11.19
N GLY A 183 -14.22 7.88 -10.46
CA GLY A 183 -14.21 6.54 -9.91
C GLY A 183 -13.86 5.41 -10.89
N LYS A 184 -13.74 5.66 -12.21
CA LYS A 184 -13.54 4.59 -13.22
C LYS A 184 -12.15 3.95 -13.22
N ARG A 185 -11.13 4.64 -12.70
CA ARG A 185 -9.72 4.22 -12.71
C ARG A 185 -9.08 4.48 -11.35
N ILE A 186 -8.91 3.43 -10.57
CA ILE A 186 -8.42 3.51 -9.19
C ILE A 186 -7.15 2.68 -9.04
N ALA A 187 -6.12 3.30 -8.46
CA ALA A 187 -4.88 2.61 -8.12
C ALA A 187 -4.73 2.57 -6.59
N ILE A 188 -4.64 1.37 -6.04
CA ILE A 188 -4.30 1.13 -4.63
C ILE A 188 -2.81 0.85 -4.54
N ILE A 189 -2.07 1.80 -3.98
CA ILE A 189 -0.63 1.72 -3.82
C ILE A 189 -0.23 1.54 -2.35
N GLY A 190 0.99 1.07 -2.13
CA GLY A 190 1.51 0.91 -0.77
C GLY A 190 2.65 -0.09 -0.69
N GLU A 191 3.23 -0.20 0.50
CA GLU A 191 4.31 -1.13 0.78
C GLU A 191 3.89 -2.59 0.60
N PRO A 192 4.87 -3.48 0.39
CA PRO A 192 4.69 -4.92 0.59
C PRO A 192 4.04 -5.19 1.95
N GLY A 193 2.99 -6.02 1.97
CA GLY A 193 2.27 -6.34 3.20
C GLY A 193 1.31 -5.28 3.72
N ALA A 194 1.10 -4.16 3.03
CA ALA A 194 0.16 -3.10 3.41
C ALA A 194 -1.34 -3.45 3.20
N GLY A 195 -1.66 -4.71 2.89
CA GLY A 195 -3.06 -5.16 2.73
C GLY A 195 -3.76 -4.76 1.42
N LYS A 196 -3.00 -4.46 0.36
CA LYS A 196 -3.57 -4.02 -0.94
C LYS A 196 -4.46 -5.10 -1.58
N THR A 197 -3.94 -6.31 -1.75
CA THR A 197 -4.70 -7.48 -2.24
C THR A 197 -5.94 -7.72 -1.39
N THR A 198 -5.80 -7.67 -0.06
CA THR A 198 -6.92 -7.83 0.88
C THR A 198 -8.00 -6.77 0.69
N LEU A 199 -7.61 -5.52 0.45
CA LEU A 199 -8.55 -4.44 0.11
C LEU A 199 -9.23 -4.69 -1.24
N LEU A 200 -8.50 -5.08 -2.28
CA LEU A 200 -9.10 -5.42 -3.58
C LEU A 200 -10.16 -6.52 -3.43
N GLN A 201 -9.88 -7.57 -2.65
CA GLN A 201 -10.87 -8.64 -2.44
C GLN A 201 -12.12 -8.10 -1.72
N HIS A 202 -11.93 -7.18 -0.77
CA HIS A 202 -13.02 -6.54 -0.05
C HIS A 202 -13.85 -5.61 -0.96
N ILE A 203 -13.22 -4.89 -1.88
CA ILE A 203 -13.90 -4.12 -2.95
C ILE A 203 -14.78 -5.06 -3.77
N GLY A 204 -14.25 -6.21 -4.21
CA GLY A 204 -15.02 -7.16 -5.00
C GLY A 204 -16.28 -7.67 -4.28
N GLU A 205 -16.18 -7.94 -2.99
CA GLU A 205 -17.34 -8.34 -2.19
C GLU A 205 -18.32 -7.21 -1.96
N TRP A 206 -17.84 -6.00 -1.72
CA TRP A 206 -18.67 -4.81 -1.59
C TRP A 206 -19.47 -4.55 -2.87
N VAL A 207 -18.87 -4.68 -4.06
CA VAL A 207 -19.57 -4.54 -5.35
C VAL A 207 -20.74 -5.52 -5.45
N PHE A 208 -20.52 -6.79 -5.09
CA PHE A 208 -21.58 -7.81 -5.06
C PHE A 208 -22.61 -7.61 -3.94
N ALA A 209 -22.31 -6.85 -2.89
CA ALA A 209 -23.28 -6.51 -1.86
C ALA A 209 -24.15 -5.32 -2.28
N GLU A 210 -23.56 -4.33 -2.95
CA GLU A 210 -24.20 -3.03 -3.22
C GLU A 210 -24.98 -2.99 -4.54
N THR A 211 -24.57 -3.79 -5.53
CA THR A 211 -25.12 -3.72 -6.88
C THR A 211 -25.58 -5.08 -7.39
N GLU A 212 -26.79 -5.13 -7.98
CA GLU A 212 -27.33 -6.37 -8.56
C GLU A 212 -26.84 -6.60 -10.00
N GLN A 213 -26.47 -5.52 -10.71
CA GLN A 213 -26.10 -5.56 -12.12
C GLN A 213 -24.59 -5.70 -12.36
N ASP A 214 -23.76 -5.20 -11.44
CA ASP A 214 -22.32 -5.24 -11.66
C ASP A 214 -21.74 -6.62 -11.35
N VAL A 215 -20.70 -6.94 -12.11
CA VAL A 215 -19.89 -8.15 -11.93
C VAL A 215 -18.44 -7.77 -11.64
N VAL A 216 -17.76 -8.66 -10.91
CA VAL A 216 -16.34 -8.50 -10.59
C VAL A 216 -15.55 -9.58 -11.29
N ILE A 217 -14.53 -9.17 -12.04
CA ILE A 217 -13.55 -10.06 -12.65
C ILE A 217 -12.19 -9.76 -12.02
N TRP A 218 -11.66 -10.77 -11.33
CA TRP A 218 -10.34 -10.71 -10.72
C TRP A 218 -9.29 -11.27 -11.67
N VAL A 219 -8.20 -10.52 -11.87
CA VAL A 219 -7.01 -10.98 -12.60
C VAL A 219 -5.79 -10.77 -11.69
N SER A 220 -5.15 -11.87 -11.33
CA SER A 220 -3.79 -11.83 -10.79
C SER A 220 -2.85 -11.53 -11.94
N LEU A 221 -2.17 -10.38 -11.90
CA LEU A 221 -1.27 -9.98 -12.98
C LEU A 221 0.00 -10.86 -13.05
N ALA A 222 0.32 -11.56 -11.96
CA ALA A 222 1.35 -12.60 -11.94
C ALA A 222 0.97 -13.83 -12.79
N ASP A 223 -0.32 -14.11 -12.93
CA ASP A 223 -0.84 -15.30 -13.62
C ASP A 223 -0.96 -15.11 -15.14
N LEU A 224 -0.64 -13.92 -15.67
CA LEU A 224 -0.76 -13.63 -17.10
C LEU A 224 0.18 -14.51 -17.94
N ASP A 225 1.33 -14.92 -17.40
CA ASP A 225 2.27 -15.85 -18.04
C ASP A 225 2.53 -15.49 -19.53
N GLY A 226 2.96 -14.25 -19.75
CA GLY A 226 3.26 -13.67 -21.06
C GLY A 226 2.05 -13.25 -21.91
N LYS A 227 0.81 -13.51 -21.47
CA LYS A 227 -0.42 -13.13 -22.18
C LYS A 227 -0.83 -11.70 -21.85
N THR A 228 -1.55 -11.07 -22.78
CA THR A 228 -2.28 -9.83 -22.49
C THR A 228 -3.49 -10.12 -21.59
N ILE A 229 -4.02 -9.09 -20.91
CA ILE A 229 -5.26 -9.19 -20.13
C ILE A 229 -6.40 -9.71 -21.01
N GLU A 230 -6.51 -9.23 -22.25
CA GLU A 230 -7.50 -9.68 -23.22
C GLU A 230 -7.37 -11.19 -23.51
N GLU A 231 -6.17 -11.65 -23.86
CA GLU A 231 -5.92 -13.07 -24.10
C GLU A 231 -6.15 -13.93 -22.86
N TYR A 232 -5.76 -13.46 -21.68
CA TYR A 232 -6.01 -14.15 -20.42
C TYR A 232 -7.51 -14.29 -20.16
N LEU A 233 -8.28 -13.22 -20.34
CA LEU A 233 -9.73 -13.23 -20.17
C LEU A 233 -10.39 -14.24 -21.12
N LEU A 234 -10.01 -14.22 -22.39
CA LEU A 234 -10.62 -15.07 -23.42
C LEU A 234 -10.15 -16.53 -23.34
N GLN A 235 -8.88 -16.79 -23.06
CA GLN A 235 -8.29 -18.12 -23.21
C GLN A 235 -8.12 -18.89 -21.89
N VAL A 236 -8.07 -18.18 -20.75
CA VAL A 236 -7.82 -18.77 -19.43
C VAL A 236 -9.03 -18.56 -18.53
N TRP A 237 -9.39 -17.30 -18.27
CA TRP A 237 -10.47 -16.98 -17.33
C TRP A 237 -11.81 -17.60 -17.75
N LEU A 238 -12.19 -17.53 -19.02
CA LEU A 238 -13.42 -18.17 -19.51
C LEU A 238 -13.40 -19.69 -19.37
N LYS A 239 -12.25 -20.35 -19.53
CA LYS A 239 -12.15 -21.81 -19.34
C LYS A 239 -12.36 -22.18 -17.88
N GLU A 240 -11.76 -21.42 -16.97
CA GLU A 240 -11.90 -21.63 -15.52
C GLU A 240 -13.33 -21.33 -15.06
N ALA A 241 -13.89 -20.19 -15.48
CA ALA A 241 -15.24 -19.76 -15.11
C ALA A 241 -16.32 -20.78 -15.50
N PHE A 242 -16.18 -21.42 -16.66
CA PHE A 242 -17.15 -22.41 -17.17
C PHE A 242 -16.71 -23.86 -16.99
N LEU A 243 -15.52 -24.11 -16.41
CA LEU A 243 -14.92 -25.44 -16.27
C LEU A 243 -14.90 -26.22 -17.60
N THR A 244 -14.50 -25.54 -18.69
CA THR A 244 -14.48 -26.10 -20.06
C THR A 244 -13.07 -26.16 -20.64
N ALA A 245 -12.79 -27.19 -21.42
CA ALA A 245 -11.52 -27.32 -22.14
C ALA A 245 -11.41 -26.37 -23.35
N ARG A 246 -12.54 -25.98 -23.94
CA ARG A 246 -12.60 -25.11 -25.12
C ARG A 246 -13.60 -23.98 -24.92
N VAL A 247 -13.17 -22.78 -25.24
CA VAL A 247 -14.00 -21.57 -25.25
C VAL A 247 -14.72 -21.52 -26.59
N LYS A 248 -16.03 -21.28 -26.55
CA LYS A 248 -16.85 -21.14 -27.76
C LYS A 248 -17.02 -19.65 -28.11
N PRO A 249 -17.20 -19.29 -29.40
CA PRO A 249 -17.35 -17.89 -29.80
C PRO A 249 -18.47 -17.15 -29.04
N GLU A 250 -19.57 -17.83 -28.73
CA GLU A 250 -20.69 -17.21 -27.99
C GLU A 250 -20.30 -16.81 -26.56
N MET A 251 -19.29 -17.47 -25.97
CA MET A 251 -18.75 -17.13 -24.65
C MET A 251 -17.89 -15.87 -24.70
N GLU A 252 -17.11 -15.72 -25.77
CA GLU A 252 -16.28 -14.55 -26.01
C GLU A 252 -17.16 -13.33 -26.28
N ASP A 253 -18.17 -13.48 -27.16
CA ASP A 253 -19.13 -12.43 -27.47
C ASP A 253 -19.90 -11.98 -26.21
N ALA A 254 -20.32 -12.93 -25.37
CA ALA A 254 -21.00 -12.63 -24.10
C ALA A 254 -20.09 -11.86 -23.13
N LEU A 255 -18.79 -12.17 -23.07
CA LEU A 255 -17.84 -11.45 -22.24
C LEU A 255 -17.64 -10.02 -22.75
N VAL A 256 -17.44 -9.86 -24.06
CA VAL A 256 -17.27 -8.54 -24.68
C VAL A 256 -18.52 -7.68 -24.48
N GLU A 257 -19.71 -8.24 -24.63
CA GLU A 257 -20.96 -7.53 -24.37
C GLU A 257 -21.08 -7.09 -22.90
N LEU A 258 -20.66 -7.93 -21.96
CA LEU A 258 -20.67 -7.62 -20.53
C LEU A 258 -19.78 -6.42 -20.20
N PHE A 259 -18.59 -6.35 -20.79
CA PHE A 259 -17.69 -5.19 -20.66
C PHE A 259 -18.28 -3.93 -21.31
N ASN A 260 -18.81 -4.03 -22.52
CA ASN A 260 -19.39 -2.91 -23.26
C ASN A 260 -20.62 -2.28 -22.57
N ARG A 261 -21.30 -3.02 -21.69
CA ARG A 261 -22.38 -2.50 -20.84
C ARG A 261 -21.87 -1.60 -19.71
N GLY A 262 -20.56 -1.60 -19.43
CA GLY A 262 -19.95 -0.83 -18.35
C GLY A 262 -20.21 -1.39 -16.95
N SER A 263 -20.73 -2.62 -16.85
CA SER A 263 -21.10 -3.28 -15.58
C SER A 263 -19.96 -4.13 -15.00
N VAL A 264 -18.76 -4.09 -15.60
CA VAL A 264 -17.62 -4.90 -15.16
C VAL A 264 -16.69 -4.09 -14.28
N TRP A 265 -16.43 -4.60 -13.09
CA TRP A 265 -15.32 -4.21 -12.23
C TRP A 265 -14.14 -5.16 -12.46
N LEU A 266 -13.09 -4.64 -13.10
CA LEU A 266 -11.87 -5.37 -13.36
C LEU A 266 -10.87 -5.10 -12.23
N LEU A 267 -10.65 -6.09 -11.37
CA LEU A 267 -9.69 -6.04 -10.26
C LEU A 267 -8.36 -6.65 -10.70
N LEU A 268 -7.34 -5.81 -10.84
CA LEU A 268 -6.02 -6.19 -11.31
C LEU A 268 -5.03 -6.21 -10.14
N ASP A 269 -4.72 -7.39 -9.63
CA ASP A 269 -3.85 -7.51 -8.45
C ASP A 269 -2.39 -7.71 -8.85
N GLY A 270 -1.48 -6.97 -8.20
CA GLY A 270 -0.04 -7.21 -8.25
C GLY A 270 0.63 -6.72 -9.53
N VAL A 271 0.47 -5.44 -9.91
CA VAL A 271 1.21 -4.88 -11.07
C VAL A 271 2.73 -5.06 -10.92
N ASP A 272 3.23 -5.01 -9.69
CA ASP A 272 4.64 -5.25 -9.36
C ASP A 272 5.09 -6.71 -9.46
N GLU A 273 4.17 -7.65 -9.67
CA GLU A 273 4.44 -9.09 -9.78
C GLU A 273 4.45 -9.57 -11.24
N MET A 274 4.25 -8.65 -12.20
CA MET A 274 4.34 -8.96 -13.62
C MET A 274 5.80 -9.19 -14.04
N SER A 275 6.06 -10.33 -14.67
CA SER A 275 7.36 -10.68 -15.27
C SER A 275 7.61 -9.98 -16.60
N VAL A 276 7.34 -8.67 -16.68
CA VAL A 276 7.52 -7.87 -17.90
C VAL A 276 8.17 -6.52 -17.58
N ASP A 277 8.87 -5.99 -18.57
CA ASP A 277 9.43 -4.65 -18.48
C ASP A 277 8.34 -3.58 -18.57
N ASN A 278 8.44 -2.57 -17.70
CA ASN A 278 7.51 -1.45 -17.62
C ASN A 278 6.02 -1.87 -17.48
N ALA A 279 5.73 -2.69 -16.47
CA ALA A 279 4.40 -3.21 -16.16
C ALA A 279 3.27 -2.17 -16.18
N LEU A 280 3.50 -0.94 -15.70
CA LEU A 280 2.51 0.14 -15.73
C LEU A 280 2.11 0.54 -17.16
N ALA A 281 3.08 0.62 -18.07
CA ALA A 281 2.81 0.92 -19.48
C ALA A 281 2.10 -0.22 -20.19
N VAL A 282 2.46 -1.47 -19.85
CA VAL A 282 1.79 -2.67 -20.36
C VAL A 282 0.32 -2.66 -19.96
N VAL A 283 0.00 -2.47 -18.67
CA VAL A 283 -1.38 -2.37 -18.18
C VAL A 283 -2.11 -1.20 -18.86
N ALA A 284 -1.50 -0.01 -18.93
CA ALA A 284 -2.10 1.16 -19.59
C ALA A 284 -2.43 0.91 -21.07
N SER A 285 -1.59 0.14 -21.77
CA SER A 285 -1.81 -0.22 -23.18
C SER A 285 -2.96 -1.21 -23.37
N GLN A 286 -3.21 -2.06 -22.36
CA GLN A 286 -4.21 -3.13 -22.38
C GLN A 286 -5.59 -2.69 -21.86
N LEU A 287 -5.66 -1.60 -21.09
CA LEU A 287 -6.94 -0.98 -20.66
C LEU A 287 -7.55 -0.09 -21.76
N LYS A 288 -7.64 -0.64 -22.97
CA LYS A 288 -8.19 -0.01 -24.18
C LYS A 288 -9.17 -0.98 -24.84
N GLY A 289 -9.84 -0.53 -25.91
CA GLY A 289 -10.86 -1.34 -26.58
C GLY A 289 -11.99 -1.72 -25.61
N TRP A 290 -12.56 -2.91 -25.77
CA TRP A 290 -13.65 -3.39 -24.93
C TRP A 290 -13.23 -3.59 -23.46
N VAL A 291 -11.98 -3.99 -23.19
CA VAL A 291 -11.44 -4.10 -21.82
C VAL A 291 -11.43 -2.73 -21.13
N GLY A 292 -11.24 -1.66 -21.90
CA GLY A 292 -11.30 -0.28 -21.42
C GLY A 292 -12.68 0.19 -20.95
N GLU A 293 -13.76 -0.51 -21.28
CA GLU A 293 -15.11 -0.14 -20.80
C GLU A 293 -15.33 -0.52 -19.33
N ALA A 294 -14.54 -1.45 -18.79
CA ALA A 294 -14.61 -1.84 -17.39
C ALA A 294 -14.18 -0.71 -16.46
N ARG A 295 -14.74 -0.70 -15.25
CA ARG A 295 -14.20 0.04 -14.12
C ARG A 295 -12.99 -0.71 -13.57
N ALA A 296 -11.80 -0.10 -13.64
CA ALA A 296 -10.56 -0.76 -13.29
C ALA A 296 -10.07 -0.32 -11.90
N VAL A 297 -9.80 -1.29 -11.04
CA VAL A 297 -9.11 -1.09 -9.76
C VAL A 297 -7.87 -1.97 -9.76
N LEU A 298 -6.69 -1.37 -9.59
CA LEU A 298 -5.44 -2.12 -9.57
C LEU A 298 -4.71 -1.99 -8.24
N SER A 299 -3.84 -2.96 -7.93
CA SER A 299 -2.90 -2.88 -6.83
C SER A 299 -1.46 -2.80 -7.32
N CYS A 300 -0.64 -1.97 -6.66
CA CYS A 300 0.76 -1.81 -7.06
C CYS A 300 1.66 -1.45 -5.86
N ARG A 301 2.90 -1.93 -5.82
CA ARG A 301 3.89 -1.41 -4.87
C ARG A 301 4.28 0.03 -5.18
N LEU A 302 4.51 0.80 -4.13
CA LEU A 302 4.89 2.21 -4.21
C LEU A 302 6.16 2.46 -5.06
N ASN A 303 7.18 1.59 -4.93
CA ASN A 303 8.44 1.74 -5.67
C ASN A 303 8.33 1.39 -7.17
N VAL A 304 7.33 0.59 -7.56
CA VAL A 304 6.99 0.34 -8.97
C VAL A 304 6.19 1.52 -9.51
N TRP A 305 5.18 1.97 -8.77
CA TRP A 305 4.35 3.13 -9.13
C TRP A 305 5.18 4.41 -9.37
N ASP A 306 6.18 4.65 -8.52
CA ASP A 306 7.06 5.82 -8.58
C ASP A 306 8.37 5.56 -9.37
N GLY A 307 8.54 4.37 -9.95
CA GLY A 307 9.81 3.88 -10.49
C GLY A 307 10.21 4.41 -11.87
N GLY A 308 9.37 5.20 -12.53
CA GLY A 308 9.61 5.69 -13.90
C GLY A 308 8.49 6.61 -14.42
N LYS A 309 8.39 6.76 -15.75
CA LYS A 309 7.24 7.46 -16.37
C LYS A 309 5.98 6.63 -16.18
N ASN A 310 5.18 7.01 -15.20
CA ASN A 310 3.92 6.34 -14.94
C ASN A 310 2.93 6.61 -16.09
N ALA A 311 2.63 5.56 -16.86
CA ALA A 311 1.71 5.61 -17.99
C ALA A 311 0.22 5.68 -17.59
N LEU A 312 -0.09 5.43 -16.31
CA LEU A 312 -1.44 5.41 -15.73
C LEU A 312 -1.76 6.76 -15.07
N PHE A 313 -1.51 7.86 -15.78
CA PHE A 313 -1.63 9.23 -15.24
C PHE A 313 -3.08 9.64 -14.94
N ASP A 314 -4.04 9.01 -15.61
CA ASP A 314 -5.49 9.16 -15.51
C ASP A 314 -6.10 8.44 -14.29
N PHE A 315 -5.32 7.63 -13.58
CA PHE A 315 -5.77 6.95 -12.37
C PHE A 315 -5.82 7.89 -11.15
N ASP A 316 -6.87 7.74 -10.36
CA ASP A 316 -6.96 8.26 -9.01
C ASP A 316 -6.20 7.33 -8.05
N VAL A 317 -5.27 7.90 -7.29
CA VAL A 317 -4.28 7.12 -6.55
C VAL A 317 -4.57 7.19 -5.06
N TYR A 318 -4.78 6.02 -4.46
CA TYR A 318 -5.01 5.86 -3.04
C TYR A 318 -3.96 4.98 -2.43
N ARG A 319 -3.59 5.30 -1.20
CA ARG A 319 -2.60 4.54 -0.44
C ARG A 319 -3.20 4.02 0.85
N ASN A 320 -3.00 2.74 1.15
CA ASN A 320 -3.35 2.18 2.45
C ASN A 320 -2.52 2.81 3.56
N LEU A 321 -3.19 3.17 4.66
CA LEU A 321 -2.55 3.53 5.91
C LEU A 321 -2.06 2.28 6.65
N ASP A 322 -1.17 2.54 7.60
CA ASP A 322 -0.77 1.59 8.63
C ASP A 322 -1.90 1.37 9.64
N PHE A 323 -1.86 0.25 10.36
CA PHE A 323 -2.74 0.06 11.52
C PHE A 323 -2.43 1.09 12.61
N SER A 324 -3.48 1.67 13.18
CA SER A 324 -3.44 2.34 14.47
C SER A 324 -3.23 1.33 15.61
N GLU A 325 -2.81 1.81 16.78
CA GLU A 325 -2.64 0.94 17.96
C GLU A 325 -3.92 0.19 18.34
N LEU A 326 -5.09 0.79 18.10
CA LEU A 326 -6.39 0.15 18.32
C LEU A 326 -6.62 -1.01 17.33
N GLN A 327 -6.35 -0.78 16.05
CA GLN A 327 -6.48 -1.79 15.01
C GLN A 327 -5.47 -2.94 15.17
N VAL A 328 -4.26 -2.67 15.68
CA VAL A 328 -3.30 -3.72 16.05
C VAL A 328 -3.90 -4.64 17.12
N GLY A 329 -4.48 -4.06 18.18
CA GLY A 329 -5.15 -4.84 19.23
C GLY A 329 -6.36 -5.63 18.72
N GLU A 330 -7.16 -5.04 17.82
CA GLU A 330 -8.29 -5.71 17.18
C GLU A 330 -7.84 -6.92 16.34
N PHE A 331 -6.81 -6.73 15.51
CA PHE A 331 -6.26 -7.80 14.69
C PHE A 331 -5.72 -8.95 15.55
N ILE A 332 -4.98 -8.64 16.62
CA ILE A 332 -4.51 -9.65 17.58
C ILE A 332 -5.70 -10.39 18.20
N GLY A 333 -6.75 -9.67 18.60
CA GLY A 333 -7.96 -10.27 19.19
C GLY A 333 -8.64 -11.25 18.24
N LYS A 334 -8.67 -10.95 16.94
CA LYS A 334 -9.24 -11.80 15.89
C LYS A 334 -8.35 -12.97 15.48
N TRP A 335 -7.03 -12.80 15.54
CA TRP A 335 -6.07 -13.82 15.10
C TRP A 335 -6.05 -15.06 16.00
N PHE A 336 -6.10 -14.89 17.32
CA PHE A 336 -5.87 -16.01 18.24
C PHE A 336 -7.16 -16.73 18.63
N VAL A 337 -7.29 -18.00 18.23
CA VAL A 337 -8.33 -18.91 18.78
C VAL A 337 -8.20 -19.00 20.31
N ASN A 338 -6.97 -19.12 20.82
CA ASN A 338 -6.70 -18.98 22.25
C ASN A 338 -6.60 -17.50 22.63
N LEU A 339 -7.73 -16.93 23.04
CA LEU A 339 -7.83 -15.51 23.41
C LEU A 339 -6.83 -15.08 24.49
N GLU A 340 -6.46 -15.97 25.43
CA GLU A 340 -5.47 -15.64 26.45
C GLU A 340 -4.05 -15.49 25.87
N LEU A 341 -3.72 -16.23 24.82
CA LEU A 341 -2.44 -16.08 24.12
C LEU A 341 -2.39 -14.73 23.37
N GLY A 342 -3.48 -14.34 22.73
CA GLY A 342 -3.62 -13.02 22.09
C GLY A 342 -3.56 -11.86 23.09
N LYS A 343 -4.29 -11.95 24.21
CA LYS A 343 -4.22 -10.96 25.30
C LYS A 343 -2.83 -10.85 25.92
N LYS A 344 -2.07 -11.95 25.97
CA LYS A 344 -0.66 -11.90 26.42
C LYS A 344 0.19 -11.14 25.41
N LEU A 345 0.05 -11.39 24.11
CA LEU A 345 0.77 -10.65 23.07
C LEU A 345 0.49 -9.15 23.14
N ASP A 346 -0.79 -8.77 23.20
CA ASP A 346 -1.22 -7.37 23.28
C ASP A 346 -0.64 -6.67 24.54
N ARG A 347 -0.69 -7.35 25.69
CA ARG A 347 -0.07 -6.83 26.93
C ARG A 347 1.45 -6.71 26.82
N GLU A 348 2.14 -7.69 26.24
CA GLU A 348 3.60 -7.62 26.06
C GLU A 348 4.00 -6.47 25.12
N LEU A 349 3.27 -6.26 24.02
CA LEU A 349 3.53 -5.15 23.10
C LEU A 349 3.36 -3.78 23.78
N LYS A 350 2.39 -3.66 24.71
CA LYS A 350 2.13 -2.44 25.47
C LYS A 350 3.13 -2.15 26.60
N LYS A 351 4.04 -3.07 26.92
CA LYS A 351 5.08 -2.82 27.93
C LYS A 351 6.06 -1.70 27.50
N PRO A 352 6.62 -0.94 28.45
CA PRO A 352 7.74 -0.04 28.17
C PRO A 352 8.92 -0.78 27.55
N GLY A 353 9.62 -0.15 26.61
CA GLY A 353 10.75 -0.73 25.89
C GLY A 353 10.36 -1.58 24.66
N LYS A 354 9.06 -1.63 24.32
CA LYS A 354 8.52 -2.35 23.14
C LYS A 354 8.02 -1.43 22.03
N GLU A 355 8.22 -0.11 22.16
CA GLU A 355 7.86 0.94 21.19
C GLU A 355 8.34 0.59 19.77
N ARG A 356 9.59 0.13 19.64
CA ARG A 356 10.20 -0.26 18.35
C ARG A 356 9.42 -1.38 17.66
N ILE A 357 9.02 -2.39 18.43
CA ILE A 357 8.28 -3.54 17.92
C ILE A 357 6.84 -3.11 17.59
N ARG A 358 6.18 -2.32 18.46
CA ARG A 358 4.84 -1.77 18.21
C ARG A 358 4.78 -1.01 16.89
N ASN A 359 5.71 -0.08 16.66
CA ASN A 359 5.74 0.68 15.41
C ASN A 359 5.98 -0.23 14.18
N LEU A 360 6.81 -1.26 14.32
CA LEU A 360 7.11 -2.17 13.24
C LEU A 360 5.88 -2.99 12.82
N VAL A 361 5.05 -3.42 13.77
CA VAL A 361 3.87 -4.26 13.51
C VAL A 361 2.60 -3.49 13.17
N LYS A 362 2.69 -2.19 12.91
CA LYS A 362 1.59 -1.46 12.27
C LYS A 362 1.35 -1.89 10.82
N ASN A 363 2.37 -2.46 10.17
CA ASN A 363 2.23 -3.10 8.87
C ASN A 363 1.50 -4.46 9.02
N PRO A 364 0.38 -4.69 8.31
CA PRO A 364 -0.45 -5.89 8.49
C PRO A 364 0.29 -7.21 8.35
N LEU A 365 1.17 -7.35 7.36
CA LEU A 365 1.93 -8.58 7.18
C LEU A 365 2.89 -8.83 8.35
N ARG A 366 3.58 -7.79 8.84
CA ARG A 366 4.49 -7.93 9.99
C ARG A 366 3.73 -8.29 11.26
N LEU A 367 2.51 -7.76 11.44
CA LEU A 367 1.65 -8.18 12.55
C LEU A 367 1.24 -9.64 12.43
N ALA A 368 0.86 -10.09 11.23
CA ALA A 368 0.52 -11.49 10.98
C ALA A 368 1.72 -12.42 11.26
N LEU A 369 2.92 -12.07 10.77
CA LEU A 369 4.15 -12.82 11.06
C LEU A 369 4.48 -12.83 12.57
N LEU A 370 4.24 -11.73 13.28
CA LEU A 370 4.42 -11.67 14.72
C LEU A 370 3.43 -12.58 15.46
N CYS A 371 2.14 -12.51 15.09
CA CYS A 371 1.10 -13.33 15.70
C CYS A 371 1.37 -14.82 15.48
N TYR A 372 1.73 -15.19 14.25
CA TYR A 372 2.14 -16.54 13.90
C TYR A 372 3.35 -17.02 14.70
N SER A 373 4.43 -16.23 14.75
CA SER A 373 5.63 -16.56 15.53
C SER A 373 5.33 -16.72 17.03
N TRP A 374 4.46 -15.85 17.56
CA TRP A 374 4.03 -15.88 18.95
C TRP A 374 3.22 -17.14 19.29
N GLN A 375 2.35 -17.58 18.37
CA GLN A 375 1.57 -18.81 18.48
C GLN A 375 2.47 -20.04 18.62
N ARG A 376 3.46 -20.19 17.71
CA ARG A 376 4.34 -21.36 17.70
C ARG A 376 5.34 -21.38 18.87
N ARG A 377 5.85 -20.22 19.27
CA ARG A 377 6.87 -20.11 20.34
C ARG A 377 6.29 -19.89 21.74
N GLN A 378 4.98 -20.12 21.91
CA GLN A 378 4.27 -20.05 23.20
C GLN A 378 4.53 -18.77 23.99
N GLY A 379 4.59 -17.64 23.30
CA GLY A 379 4.54 -16.34 23.97
C GLY A 379 5.87 -15.74 24.45
N ARG A 380 6.96 -15.90 23.70
CA ARG A 380 8.21 -15.16 23.94
C ARG A 380 8.47 -14.14 22.83
N LEU A 381 8.36 -12.84 23.12
CA LEU A 381 8.75 -11.81 22.17
C LEU A 381 10.28 -11.69 22.15
N PRO A 382 10.91 -11.53 20.98
CA PRO A 382 12.29 -11.11 20.90
C PRO A 382 12.54 -9.80 21.67
N THR A 383 13.78 -9.63 22.13
CA THR A 383 14.21 -8.40 22.80
C THR A 383 14.77 -7.38 21.81
N THR A 384 15.36 -7.85 20.70
CA THR A 384 15.96 -7.04 19.63
C THR A 384 15.12 -7.11 18.34
N LYS A 385 15.26 -6.13 17.44
CA LYS A 385 14.63 -6.24 16.10
C LYS A 385 15.30 -7.33 15.27
N ALA A 386 16.60 -7.53 15.41
CA ALA A 386 17.31 -8.54 14.62
C ALA A 386 16.74 -9.94 14.88
N ALA A 387 16.54 -10.30 16.15
CA ALA A 387 15.92 -11.57 16.52
C ALA A 387 14.44 -11.65 16.09
N LEU A 388 13.74 -10.53 15.92
CA LEU A 388 12.40 -10.51 15.32
C LEU A 388 12.43 -10.79 13.82
N TYR A 389 13.34 -10.14 13.09
CA TYR A 389 13.51 -10.37 11.65
C TYR A 389 14.05 -11.76 11.33
N GLU A 390 14.92 -12.31 12.16
CA GLU A 390 15.35 -13.71 12.08
C GLU A 390 14.16 -14.65 12.10
N ARG A 391 13.27 -14.49 13.07
CA ARG A 391 12.03 -15.27 13.14
C ARG A 391 11.13 -15.05 11.93
N PHE A 392 11.03 -13.83 11.42
CA PHE A 392 10.25 -13.57 10.21
C PHE A 392 10.83 -14.27 8.99
N VAL A 393 12.15 -14.33 8.86
CA VAL A 393 12.84 -15.04 7.77
C VAL A 393 12.62 -16.54 7.90
N GLU A 394 12.71 -17.11 9.11
CA GLU A 394 12.41 -18.52 9.34
C GLU A 394 10.96 -18.87 8.98
N VAL A 395 10.00 -18.09 9.48
CA VAL A 395 8.58 -18.24 9.16
C VAL A 395 8.32 -18.08 7.66
N PHE A 396 9.02 -17.17 6.98
CA PHE A 396 8.87 -16.99 5.54
C PHE A 396 9.33 -18.22 4.76
N TYR A 397 10.39 -18.89 5.19
CA TYR A 397 10.81 -20.15 4.54
C TYR A 397 9.83 -21.29 4.83
N GLU A 398 9.32 -21.40 6.06
CA GLU A 398 8.27 -22.36 6.42
C GLU A 398 6.99 -22.13 5.60
N TRP A 399 6.60 -20.87 5.41
CA TRP A 399 5.47 -20.48 4.57
C TRP A 399 5.58 -20.97 3.13
N LYS A 400 6.79 -20.90 2.57
CA LYS A 400 7.05 -21.28 1.18
C LYS A 400 7.40 -22.76 1.03
N GLU A 401 7.49 -23.52 2.12
CA GLU A 401 8.01 -24.89 2.12
C GLU A 401 7.14 -25.86 1.29
N GLU A 402 5.82 -25.68 1.30
CA GLU A 402 4.90 -26.51 0.49
C GLU A 402 5.09 -26.34 -1.02
N ILE A 403 5.57 -25.16 -1.45
CA ILE A 403 5.74 -24.81 -2.86
C ILE A 403 7.21 -24.98 -3.29
N PHE A 404 8.13 -24.62 -2.38
CA PHE A 404 9.58 -24.60 -2.60
C PHE A 404 10.28 -25.16 -1.35
N PRO A 405 10.45 -26.50 -1.26
CA PRO A 405 11.11 -27.11 -0.12
C PRO A 405 12.57 -26.65 -0.05
N THR A 406 12.99 -26.19 1.12
CA THR A 406 14.35 -25.70 1.36
C THR A 406 14.95 -26.34 2.60
N THR A 407 16.17 -26.86 2.47
CA THR A 407 16.93 -27.38 3.62
C THR A 407 17.63 -26.25 4.38
N SER A 408 18.06 -26.50 5.61
CA SER A 408 18.84 -25.51 6.39
C SER A 408 20.11 -25.03 5.65
N ALA A 409 20.78 -25.93 4.92
CA ALA A 409 21.97 -25.58 4.13
C ALA A 409 21.62 -24.61 2.99
N ILE A 410 20.54 -24.88 2.25
CA ILE A 410 20.05 -24.01 1.19
C ILE A 410 19.65 -22.64 1.75
N ARG A 411 18.92 -22.61 2.88
CA ARG A 411 18.51 -21.35 3.54
C ARG A 411 19.73 -20.50 3.94
N LYS A 412 20.82 -21.13 4.43
CA LYS A 412 22.07 -20.42 4.76
C LYS A 412 22.74 -19.82 3.52
N GLU A 413 22.80 -20.58 2.42
CA GLU A 413 23.36 -20.10 1.16
C GLU A 413 22.55 -18.94 0.57
N LEU A 414 21.21 -19.06 0.59
CA LEU A 414 20.30 -17.99 0.19
C LEU A 414 20.52 -16.72 1.02
N ASN A 415 20.52 -16.84 2.35
CA ASN A 415 20.71 -15.70 3.25
C ASN A 415 22.07 -15.03 3.06
N LEU A 416 23.13 -15.80 2.81
CA LEU A 416 24.46 -15.28 2.53
C LEU A 416 24.49 -14.47 1.22
N ALA A 417 23.90 -15.01 0.15
CA ALA A 417 23.84 -14.36 -1.15
C ALA A 417 22.99 -13.07 -1.09
N LEU A 418 21.81 -13.14 -0.47
CA LEU A 418 20.96 -11.99 -0.20
C LEU A 418 21.68 -10.94 0.65
N GLY A 419 22.46 -11.34 1.64
CA GLY A 419 23.21 -10.43 2.49
C GLY A 419 24.32 -9.68 1.75
N LYS A 420 25.12 -10.40 0.94
CA LYS A 420 26.14 -9.78 0.08
C LYS A 420 25.52 -8.78 -0.89
N LEU A 421 24.43 -9.18 -1.56
CA LEU A 421 23.71 -8.33 -2.49
C LEU A 421 23.16 -7.08 -1.79
N ALA A 422 22.56 -7.24 -0.61
CA ALA A 422 22.00 -6.14 0.16
C ALA A 422 23.07 -5.14 0.60
N GLN A 423 24.24 -5.60 1.07
CA GLN A 423 25.35 -4.72 1.46
C GLN A 423 25.89 -3.91 0.28
N GLN A 424 26.09 -4.56 -0.88
CA GLN A 424 26.57 -3.86 -2.06
C GLN A 424 25.55 -2.83 -2.53
N ALA A 425 24.26 -3.17 -2.52
CA ALA A 425 23.19 -2.23 -2.84
C ALA A 425 23.19 -1.03 -1.89
N ILE A 426 23.27 -1.23 -0.57
CA ILE A 426 23.29 -0.14 0.42
C ILE A 426 24.51 0.78 0.25
N SER A 427 25.64 0.23 -0.22
CA SER A 427 26.83 1.02 -0.53
C SER A 427 26.64 1.97 -1.73
N GLN A 428 25.62 1.75 -2.56
CA GLN A 428 25.25 2.64 -3.66
C GLN A 428 24.28 3.72 -3.17
N THR A 429 24.77 4.95 -2.98
CA THR A 429 24.01 6.08 -2.40
C THR A 429 22.72 6.41 -3.16
N ASN A 430 22.71 6.32 -4.49
CA ASN A 430 21.58 6.75 -5.33
C ASN A 430 20.60 5.63 -5.73
N SER A 431 20.94 4.35 -5.49
CA SER A 431 20.19 3.19 -5.98
C SER A 431 20.01 2.08 -4.94
N ARG A 432 20.20 2.37 -3.64
CA ARG A 432 20.19 1.35 -2.58
C ARG A 432 19.00 0.39 -2.53
N PHE A 433 17.82 0.78 -3.03
CA PHE A 433 16.62 -0.09 -3.07
C PHE A 433 16.20 -0.50 -4.49
N ARG A 434 17.02 -0.18 -5.50
CA ARG A 434 16.81 -0.48 -6.92
C ARG A 434 18.10 -1.07 -7.49
N LEU A 435 18.15 -2.38 -7.57
CA LEU A 435 19.34 -3.15 -7.92
C LEU A 435 19.37 -3.40 -9.43
N SER A 436 20.44 -2.98 -10.11
CA SER A 436 20.59 -3.28 -11.54
C SER A 436 20.75 -4.78 -11.78
N ARG A 437 20.33 -5.27 -12.95
CA ARG A 437 20.62 -6.65 -13.38
C ARG A 437 22.11 -6.99 -13.25
N SER A 438 23.00 -6.07 -13.63
CA SER A 438 24.45 -6.27 -13.52
C SER A 438 24.90 -6.56 -12.09
N LEU A 439 24.38 -5.81 -11.11
CA LEU A 439 24.68 -6.04 -9.70
C LEU A 439 24.13 -7.38 -9.22
N VAL A 440 22.89 -7.72 -9.60
CA VAL A 440 22.27 -8.98 -9.21
C VAL A 440 23.04 -10.16 -9.81
N CYS A 441 23.38 -10.11 -11.10
CA CYS A 441 24.12 -11.18 -11.77
C CYS A 441 25.56 -11.31 -11.25
N GLN A 442 26.20 -10.22 -10.85
CA GLN A 442 27.53 -10.25 -10.22
C GLN A 442 27.54 -11.09 -8.92
N ILE A 443 26.45 -11.10 -8.17
CA ILE A 443 26.38 -11.74 -6.85
C ILE A 443 25.67 -13.09 -6.89
N LEU A 444 24.59 -13.20 -7.64
CA LEU A 444 23.76 -14.41 -7.70
C LEU A 444 24.13 -15.32 -8.87
N GLY A 445 24.96 -14.85 -9.80
CA GLY A 445 25.20 -15.50 -11.09
C GLY A 445 24.17 -15.11 -12.15
N GLU A 446 24.33 -15.66 -13.36
CA GLU A 446 23.42 -15.41 -14.48
C GLU A 446 21.98 -15.83 -14.18
N SER A 447 21.02 -15.28 -14.93
CA SER A 447 19.59 -15.45 -14.67
C SER A 447 19.10 -16.90 -14.69
N ASP A 448 19.83 -17.82 -15.31
CA ASP A 448 19.54 -19.26 -15.41
C ASP A 448 20.12 -20.08 -14.24
N THR A 449 20.95 -19.48 -13.40
CA THR A 449 21.49 -20.16 -12.22
C THR A 449 20.40 -20.51 -11.21
N TRP A 450 20.56 -21.66 -10.55
CA TRP A 450 19.58 -22.15 -9.58
C TRP A 450 19.35 -21.17 -8.43
N LEU A 451 20.41 -20.47 -7.97
CA LEU A 451 20.35 -19.53 -6.86
C LEU A 451 19.54 -18.28 -7.22
N PHE A 452 19.82 -17.69 -8.39
CA PHE A 452 19.04 -16.57 -8.92
C PHE A 452 17.56 -16.96 -9.04
N GLN A 453 17.28 -18.08 -9.70
CA GLN A 453 15.93 -18.58 -9.94
C GLN A 453 15.17 -18.85 -8.64
N LEU A 454 15.82 -19.47 -7.65
CA LEU A 454 15.20 -19.78 -6.38
C LEU A 454 14.88 -18.51 -5.57
N ILE A 455 15.78 -17.52 -5.54
CA ILE A 455 15.55 -16.24 -4.84
C ILE A 455 14.35 -15.48 -5.43
N ILE A 456 14.24 -15.45 -6.76
CA ILE A 456 13.11 -14.82 -7.47
C ILE A 456 11.83 -15.60 -7.20
N LYS A 457 11.84 -16.93 -7.33
CA LYS A 457 10.66 -17.79 -7.09
C LYS A 457 10.15 -17.72 -5.65
N LEU A 458 11.05 -17.66 -4.67
CA LEU A 458 10.68 -17.46 -3.27
C LEU A 458 10.08 -16.06 -3.02
N GLY A 459 10.38 -15.09 -3.88
CA GLY A 459 9.88 -13.71 -3.79
C GLY A 459 10.75 -12.77 -2.95
N TRP A 460 11.96 -13.22 -2.56
CA TRP A 460 12.90 -12.38 -1.80
C TRP A 460 13.45 -11.21 -2.62
N LEU A 461 13.57 -11.39 -3.94
CA LEU A 461 13.79 -10.31 -4.93
C LEU A 461 12.66 -10.32 -5.95
N ASN A 462 12.25 -9.13 -6.39
CA ASN A 462 11.21 -8.92 -7.37
C ASN A 462 11.70 -7.94 -8.43
N GLN A 463 11.31 -8.12 -9.69
CA GLN A 463 11.60 -7.18 -10.78
C GLN A 463 10.66 -5.97 -10.67
N VAL A 464 11.20 -4.76 -10.54
CA VAL A 464 10.46 -3.52 -10.21
C VAL A 464 10.57 -2.44 -11.29
N GLY A 465 10.83 -2.87 -12.53
CA GLY A 465 10.92 -2.02 -13.71
C GLY A 465 12.27 -2.13 -14.41
N VAL A 466 12.64 -1.10 -15.15
CA VAL A 466 13.85 -1.04 -15.97
C VAL A 466 14.76 0.12 -15.55
N ALA A 467 16.04 0.05 -15.91
CA ALA A 467 17.01 1.08 -15.57
C ALA A 467 16.69 2.39 -16.31
N VAL A 468 16.92 3.53 -15.65
CA VAL A 468 16.70 4.86 -16.26
C VAL A 468 17.63 5.08 -17.46
N GLU A 469 18.85 4.54 -17.38
CA GLU A 469 19.89 4.65 -18.39
C GLU A 469 19.70 3.65 -19.54
N ASN A 470 18.99 2.55 -19.30
CA ASN A 470 18.70 1.52 -20.30
C ASN A 470 17.34 0.86 -20.03
N SER A 471 16.37 1.17 -20.89
CA SER A 471 14.99 0.65 -20.80
C SER A 471 14.85 -0.85 -21.06
N GLU A 472 15.91 -1.55 -21.46
CA GLU A 472 15.93 -3.01 -21.65
C GLU A 472 16.61 -3.75 -20.49
N SER A 473 17.16 -3.02 -19.50
CA SER A 473 17.84 -3.64 -18.36
C SER A 473 16.89 -3.72 -17.16
N PRO A 474 16.50 -4.91 -16.69
CA PRO A 474 15.61 -5.04 -15.56
C PRO A 474 16.29 -4.58 -14.26
N VAL A 475 15.47 -4.03 -13.37
CA VAL A 475 15.85 -3.57 -12.03
C VAL A 475 15.09 -4.41 -11.02
N TYR A 476 15.80 -4.84 -9.97
CA TYR A 476 15.27 -5.68 -8.91
C TYR A 476 15.15 -4.90 -7.60
N ALA A 477 14.26 -5.34 -6.72
CA ALA A 477 14.18 -4.87 -5.35
C ALA A 477 13.85 -6.03 -4.41
N PHE A 478 14.33 -5.92 -3.17
CA PHE A 478 13.98 -6.88 -2.12
C PHE A 478 12.48 -6.89 -1.84
N PHE A 479 12.00 -8.01 -1.32
CA PHE A 479 10.63 -8.21 -0.85
C PHE A 479 10.15 -7.03 0.01
N HIS A 480 10.99 -6.57 0.93
CA HIS A 480 10.79 -5.33 1.67
C HIS A 480 12.15 -4.68 2.00
N PRO A 481 12.27 -3.35 1.96
CA PRO A 481 13.50 -2.62 2.32
C PRO A 481 14.08 -2.97 3.70
N THR A 482 13.22 -3.20 4.70
CA THR A 482 13.68 -3.66 6.02
C THR A 482 14.30 -5.06 6.01
N PHE A 483 13.83 -5.97 5.13
CA PHE A 483 14.47 -7.27 4.96
C PHE A 483 15.82 -7.12 4.25
N GLN A 484 15.94 -6.18 3.31
CA GLN A 484 17.24 -5.84 2.73
C GLN A 484 18.22 -5.37 3.81
N GLU A 485 17.82 -4.45 4.68
CA GLU A 485 18.67 -3.99 5.79
C GLU A 485 19.04 -5.12 6.75
N TYR A 486 18.10 -6.04 7.02
CA TYR A 486 18.36 -7.24 7.82
C TYR A 486 19.37 -8.18 7.16
N PHE A 487 19.18 -8.54 5.89
CA PHE A 487 20.13 -9.37 5.16
C PHE A 487 21.51 -8.70 5.08
N ALA A 488 21.56 -7.38 4.86
CA ALA A 488 22.82 -6.66 4.88
C ALA A 488 23.53 -6.76 6.23
N ALA A 489 22.78 -6.66 7.33
CA ALA A 489 23.31 -6.82 8.68
C ALA A 489 23.81 -8.25 8.95
N LEU A 490 23.17 -9.28 8.36
CA LEU A 490 23.65 -10.67 8.46
C LEU A 490 25.00 -10.88 7.79
N ALA A 491 25.26 -10.20 6.67
CA ALA A 491 26.54 -10.30 5.99
C ALA A 491 27.68 -9.52 6.68
N VAL A 492 27.42 -8.78 7.76
CA VAL A 492 28.47 -8.09 8.52
C VAL A 492 29.09 -9.07 9.51
N GLU A 493 30.37 -9.38 9.32
CA GLU A 493 31.09 -10.33 10.16
C GLU A 493 31.54 -9.71 11.49
N ASN A 494 32.05 -8.47 11.46
CA ASN A 494 32.64 -7.82 12.64
C ASN A 494 32.37 -6.31 12.65
N TRP A 495 32.59 -5.68 13.80
CA TRP A 495 32.31 -4.26 14.01
C TRP A 495 33.15 -3.31 13.14
N GLN A 496 34.35 -3.73 12.74
CA GLN A 496 35.29 -2.90 11.94
C GLN A 496 34.72 -2.57 10.56
N PHE A 497 33.75 -3.36 10.08
CA PHE A 497 33.00 -3.05 8.88
C PHE A 497 32.34 -1.66 8.94
N PHE A 498 31.72 -1.32 10.08
CA PHE A 498 31.08 -0.01 10.28
C PHE A 498 32.09 1.10 10.54
N PHE A 499 33.21 0.72 11.15
CA PHE A 499 34.12 1.66 11.77
C PHE A 499 35.56 1.14 11.66
N LYS A 500 36.25 1.51 10.57
CA LYS A 500 37.69 1.28 10.43
C LYS A 500 38.42 2.55 10.83
N TYR A 501 38.73 2.65 12.13
CA TYR A 501 39.49 3.76 12.69
C TYR A 501 40.98 3.60 12.42
N ILE A 502 41.60 4.68 11.94
CA ILE A 502 43.05 4.77 11.74
C ILE A 502 43.52 5.99 12.53
N PRO A 503 44.07 5.80 13.75
CA PRO A 503 44.35 6.87 14.70
C PRO A 503 45.21 8.02 14.14
N GLU A 504 46.21 7.67 13.33
CA GLU A 504 47.19 8.63 12.80
C GLU A 504 46.75 9.24 11.46
N ASN A 505 45.75 8.68 10.80
CA ASN A 505 45.26 9.17 9.52
C ASN A 505 43.76 8.94 9.33
N PRO A 506 42.91 9.75 10.00
CA PRO A 506 41.47 9.61 9.91
C PRO A 506 40.95 9.67 8.46
N ALA A 507 41.62 10.39 7.55
CA ALA A 507 41.23 10.48 6.14
C ALA A 507 41.31 9.13 5.39
N GLN A 508 42.10 8.17 5.87
CA GLN A 508 42.19 6.82 5.33
C GLN A 508 41.23 5.82 6.01
N GLY A 509 40.56 6.25 7.09
CA GLY A 509 39.56 5.46 7.78
C GLY A 509 38.26 5.34 6.98
N ILE A 510 37.46 4.31 7.30
CA ILE A 510 36.13 4.13 6.73
C ILE A 510 35.11 4.22 7.86
N TYR A 511 34.30 5.28 7.83
CA TYR A 511 33.34 5.61 8.90
C TYR A 511 31.89 5.47 8.43
N ARG A 512 31.51 4.26 8.00
CA ARG A 512 30.12 3.94 7.65
C ARG A 512 29.15 4.25 8.79
N ILE A 513 29.62 4.16 10.03
CA ILE A 513 28.80 4.41 11.21
C ILE A 513 28.20 5.83 11.27
N PHE A 514 28.81 6.82 10.61
CA PHE A 514 28.29 8.20 10.54
C PHE A 514 27.44 8.46 9.30
N GLN A 515 27.35 7.50 8.39
CA GLN A 515 26.55 7.58 7.18
C GLN A 515 25.11 7.11 7.48
N PRO A 516 24.09 7.88 7.07
CA PRO A 516 22.69 7.59 7.42
C PRO A 516 22.19 6.24 6.90
N GLU A 517 22.72 5.78 5.77
CA GLU A 517 22.34 4.53 5.11
C GLU A 517 22.66 3.30 5.97
N TRP A 518 23.71 3.37 6.80
CA TRP A 518 24.19 2.25 7.61
C TRP A 518 23.59 2.20 9.01
N LYS A 519 22.80 3.21 9.39
CA LYS A 519 22.25 3.31 10.75
C LYS A 519 21.45 2.07 11.13
N GLN A 520 20.49 1.68 10.29
CA GLN A 520 19.63 0.54 10.62
C GLN A 520 20.38 -0.79 10.56
N ILE A 521 21.40 -0.89 9.69
CA ILE A 521 22.25 -2.09 9.55
C ILE A 521 23.12 -2.31 10.79
N PHE A 522 23.75 -1.27 11.36
CA PHE A 522 24.52 -1.48 12.58
C PHE A 522 23.64 -1.82 13.78
N LEU A 523 22.44 -1.24 13.88
CA LEU A 523 21.48 -1.59 14.93
C LEU A 523 21.03 -3.05 14.80
N LEU A 524 20.71 -3.50 13.58
CA LEU A 524 20.36 -4.90 13.32
C LEU A 524 21.56 -5.82 13.59
N TRP A 525 22.78 -5.42 13.20
CA TRP A 525 23.98 -6.20 13.49
C TRP A 525 24.23 -6.34 15.00
N LEU A 526 24.14 -5.24 15.77
CA LEU A 526 24.29 -5.28 17.22
C LEU A 526 23.27 -6.22 17.89
N GLY A 527 22.03 -6.18 17.41
CA GLY A 527 20.91 -6.92 17.98
C GLY A 527 20.89 -8.42 17.64
N ARG A 528 21.76 -8.89 16.74
CA ARG A 528 21.88 -10.30 16.38
C ARG A 528 22.36 -11.14 17.56
N GLU A 529 21.77 -12.32 17.76
CA GLU A 529 22.16 -13.21 18.87
C GLU A 529 23.52 -13.87 18.65
N ASP A 530 23.92 -14.09 17.39
CA ASP A 530 25.16 -14.76 17.00
C ASP A 530 26.41 -13.85 17.04
N VAL A 531 26.27 -12.56 17.36
CA VAL A 531 27.40 -11.66 17.54
C VAL A 531 27.97 -11.80 18.96
N ASP A 532 29.27 -12.07 19.05
CA ASP A 532 29.98 -12.23 20.32
C ASP A 532 29.92 -10.97 21.20
N GLU A 533 29.85 -11.14 22.53
CA GLU A 533 29.85 -10.01 23.46
C GLU A 533 31.14 -9.19 23.41
N SER A 534 32.29 -9.81 23.09
CA SER A 534 33.57 -9.14 22.89
C SER A 534 33.51 -8.13 21.74
N GLN A 535 32.95 -8.53 20.59
CA GLN A 535 32.74 -7.66 19.44
C GLN A 535 31.86 -6.45 19.79
N ARG A 536 30.80 -6.67 20.58
CA ARG A 536 29.94 -5.57 21.07
C ARG A 536 30.70 -4.63 22.00
N LYS A 537 31.49 -5.16 22.95
CA LYS A 537 32.32 -4.39 23.89
C LYS A 537 33.32 -3.51 23.16
N GLU A 538 34.11 -4.10 22.26
CA GLU A 538 35.08 -3.36 21.44
C GLU A 538 34.40 -2.27 20.61
N PHE A 539 33.26 -2.56 19.97
CA PHE A 539 32.52 -1.56 19.20
C PHE A 539 32.10 -0.34 20.05
N PHE A 540 31.55 -0.57 21.25
CA PHE A 540 31.16 0.53 22.13
C PHE A 540 32.36 1.29 22.68
N GLU A 541 33.46 0.62 23.03
CA GLU A 541 34.69 1.28 23.49
C GLU A 541 35.25 2.21 22.42
N GLN A 542 35.25 1.77 21.16
CA GLN A 542 35.68 2.59 20.02
C GLN A 542 34.80 3.81 19.83
N LEU A 543 33.47 3.69 19.96
CA LEU A 543 32.56 4.84 19.89
C LEU A 543 32.75 5.83 21.04
N ILE A 544 32.93 5.33 22.27
CA ILE A 544 33.03 6.15 23.49
C ILE A 544 34.36 6.90 23.55
N ASN A 545 35.43 6.26 23.10
CA ASN A 545 36.79 6.80 23.06
C ASN A 545 37.14 7.42 21.71
N PHE A 546 36.15 7.65 20.83
CA PHE A 546 36.40 8.20 19.52
C PHE A 546 37.01 9.61 19.59
N GLU A 547 38.21 9.75 19.03
CA GLU A 547 38.88 11.02 18.85
C GLU A 547 38.75 11.44 17.39
N ASP A 548 38.06 12.54 17.14
CA ASP A 548 37.71 12.93 15.77
C ASP A 548 38.71 13.88 15.11
N GLY A 549 39.62 14.47 15.90
CA GLY A 549 40.57 15.49 15.42
C GLY A 549 39.90 16.73 14.83
N CYS A 550 38.58 16.89 15.00
CA CYS A 550 37.76 17.91 14.35
C CYS A 550 36.75 18.48 15.36
N GLY A 551 37.31 18.97 16.48
CA GLY A 551 36.55 19.69 17.49
C GLY A 551 35.43 18.88 18.17
N ASN A 552 35.53 17.56 18.33
CA ASN A 552 34.52 16.73 19.00
C ASN A 552 33.15 16.63 18.30
N PHE A 553 32.98 17.10 17.06
CA PHE A 553 31.71 16.96 16.32
C PHE A 553 31.30 15.49 16.13
N TYR A 554 32.18 14.66 15.57
CA TYR A 554 31.88 13.25 15.35
C TYR A 554 32.01 12.45 16.63
N ARG A 555 32.80 12.92 17.60
CA ARG A 555 32.77 12.39 18.97
C ARG A 555 31.37 12.48 19.57
N ILE A 556 30.73 13.64 19.51
CA ILE A 556 29.34 13.80 20.00
C ILE A 556 28.39 12.85 19.27
N LYS A 557 28.49 12.74 17.93
CA LYS A 557 27.70 11.78 17.15
C LYS A 557 27.93 10.34 17.59
N ALA A 558 29.17 9.93 17.85
CA ALA A 558 29.51 8.58 18.31
C ALA A 558 28.83 8.24 19.64
N TYR A 559 28.71 9.20 20.57
CA TYR A 559 27.95 9.01 21.81
C TYR A 559 26.45 8.77 21.58
N PHE A 560 25.81 9.51 20.66
CA PHE A 560 24.41 9.27 20.31
C PHE A 560 24.19 7.95 19.57
N ILE A 561 25.14 7.56 18.73
CA ILE A 561 25.13 6.25 18.07
C ILE A 561 25.25 5.13 19.11
N ALA A 562 26.16 5.26 20.08
CA ALA A 562 26.30 4.33 21.18
C ALA A 562 25.00 4.24 21.99
N GLN A 563 24.37 5.37 22.31
CA GLN A 563 23.06 5.41 22.96
C GLN A 563 22.00 4.62 22.18
N ASN A 564 21.90 4.83 20.85
CA ASN A 564 20.95 4.09 20.02
C ASN A 564 21.24 2.57 20.01
N GLY A 565 22.52 2.18 19.98
CA GLY A 565 22.94 0.78 20.09
C GLY A 565 22.55 0.15 21.42
N PHE A 566 22.70 0.88 22.53
CA PHE A 566 22.27 0.41 23.85
C PHE A 566 20.75 0.24 23.95
N CYS A 567 19.98 1.16 23.37
CA CYS A 567 18.53 1.03 23.30
C CYS A 567 18.12 -0.24 22.54
N GLU A 568 18.86 -0.65 21.50
CA GLU A 568 18.54 -1.86 20.74
C GLU A 568 18.77 -3.15 21.51
N LEU A 569 19.81 -3.22 22.35
CA LEU A 569 20.13 -4.43 23.10
C LEU A 569 19.15 -4.70 24.25
N GLY A 570 18.33 -3.71 24.65
CA GLY A 570 17.31 -3.82 25.70
C GLY A 570 17.85 -4.13 27.11
N LYS A 571 19.12 -4.52 27.23
CA LYS A 571 19.84 -4.82 28.45
C LYS A 571 20.82 -3.70 28.73
N CYS A 572 20.59 -2.95 29.80
CA CYS A 572 21.65 -2.25 30.51
C CYS A 572 22.57 -3.32 31.14
N SER A 573 23.40 -3.98 30.35
CA SER A 573 24.46 -4.82 30.93
C SER A 573 25.37 -3.90 31.75
N ALA A 574 25.58 -4.28 33.02
CA ALA A 574 26.40 -3.55 33.97
C ALA A 574 27.86 -3.36 33.51
N ASP A 575 28.28 -4.09 32.46
CA ASP A 575 29.63 -4.06 31.91
C ASP A 575 29.90 -2.88 30.97
N TYR A 576 28.86 -2.19 30.47
CA TYR A 576 29.07 -1.09 29.54
C TYR A 576 29.13 0.26 30.26
N PRO A 577 29.91 1.25 29.79
CA PRO A 577 29.97 2.61 30.36
C PRO A 577 28.69 3.43 30.11
N LEU A 578 27.52 2.80 30.17
CA LEU A 578 26.19 3.36 29.95
C LEU A 578 25.98 4.63 30.78
N THR A 579 26.35 4.59 32.06
CA THR A 579 26.22 5.76 32.93
C THR A 579 27.08 6.93 32.46
N LYS A 580 28.24 6.69 31.86
CA LYS A 580 29.10 7.74 31.27
C LYS A 580 28.46 8.31 30.01
N VAL A 581 27.95 7.45 29.12
CA VAL A 581 27.29 7.87 27.86
C VAL A 581 26.00 8.65 28.16
N PHE A 582 25.10 8.12 28.98
CA PHE A 582 23.86 8.78 29.34
C PHE A 582 24.07 10.07 30.13
N LYS A 583 25.01 10.12 31.10
CA LYS A 583 25.35 11.36 31.80
C LYS A 583 25.90 12.42 30.85
N GLN A 584 26.72 12.02 29.87
CA GLN A 584 27.30 12.95 28.90
C GLN A 584 26.24 13.47 27.92
N CYS A 585 25.37 12.60 27.38
CA CYS A 585 24.24 13.02 26.55
C CYS A 585 23.30 13.96 27.32
N ARG A 586 23.01 13.68 28.60
CA ARG A 586 22.17 14.53 29.45
C ARG A 586 22.80 15.89 29.76
N LYS A 587 24.14 15.95 29.94
CA LYS A 587 24.86 17.23 30.07
C LYS A 587 24.65 18.07 28.82
N TRP A 588 24.82 17.49 27.63
CA TRP A 588 24.61 18.19 26.36
C TRP A 588 23.15 18.59 26.11
N GLN A 589 22.16 17.78 26.53
CA GLN A 589 20.74 18.16 26.48
C GLN A 589 20.42 19.35 27.37
N LYS A 590 20.95 19.40 28.61
CA LYS A 590 20.75 20.57 29.49
C LYS A 590 21.30 21.87 28.88
N PHE A 591 22.37 21.80 28.09
CA PHE A 591 22.88 22.98 27.36
C PHE A 591 21.96 23.43 26.22
N ARG A 592 21.13 22.52 25.68
CA ARG A 592 20.11 22.83 24.66
C ARG A 592 18.86 23.48 25.27
N ASP A 593 18.41 23.00 26.42
CA ASP A 593 17.13 23.44 27.02
C ASP A 593 17.27 24.75 27.81
N ASP A 594 18.49 25.23 28.06
CA ASP A 594 18.75 26.48 28.75
C ASP A 594 18.57 27.70 27.80
N SER A 595 17.35 28.25 27.82
CA SER A 595 16.95 29.40 26.99
C SER A 595 17.78 30.68 27.22
N GLN A 596 18.36 30.87 28.42
CA GLN A 596 19.31 31.96 28.68
C GLN A 596 20.67 31.69 28.04
N PHE A 597 21.12 30.44 28.02
CA PHE A 597 22.39 30.05 27.41
C PHE A 597 22.37 30.24 25.88
N ILE A 598 21.29 29.83 25.21
CA ILE A 598 21.08 30.05 23.77
C ILE A 598 21.03 31.55 23.45
N ARG A 599 20.26 32.36 24.19
CA ARG A 599 20.16 33.82 23.97
C ARG A 599 21.47 34.57 24.23
N LYS A 600 22.23 34.15 25.24
CA LYS A 600 23.51 34.80 25.61
C LYS A 600 24.60 34.46 24.60
N HIS A 601 24.59 33.26 24.02
CA HIS A 601 25.59 32.82 23.04
C HIS A 601 25.21 33.10 21.58
N SER A 602 23.92 33.27 21.27
CA SER A 602 23.47 33.78 19.96
C SER A 602 23.78 35.27 19.76
N ALA A 603 23.83 36.04 20.85
CA ALA A 603 24.29 37.43 20.84
C ALA A 603 25.82 37.52 20.68
N ILE A 604 26.56 36.62 21.33
CA ILE A 604 28.04 36.52 21.22
C ILE A 604 28.45 36.05 19.81
N SER A 605 27.67 35.18 19.16
CA SER A 605 27.94 34.73 17.79
C SER A 605 27.78 35.81 16.73
N TYR A 606 26.83 36.74 16.93
CA TYR A 606 26.65 37.89 16.05
C TYR A 606 27.77 38.93 16.22
N GLN A 607 28.37 39.03 17.41
CA GLN A 607 29.50 39.94 17.68
C GLN A 607 30.87 39.36 17.31
N LEU A 608 31.06 38.03 17.37
CA LEU A 608 32.33 37.37 17.04
C LEU A 608 32.50 37.07 15.55
N SER A 609 31.42 36.86 14.78
CA SER A 609 31.51 36.74 13.31
C SER A 609 31.97 38.03 12.64
N ALA A 610 31.90 39.16 13.35
CA ALA A 610 32.33 40.47 12.89
C ALA A 610 33.81 40.79 13.19
N LYS A 611 34.54 39.98 13.98
CA LYS A 611 35.87 40.38 14.45
C LYS A 611 37.04 39.42 14.26
N GLU A 612 36.88 38.10 14.12
CA GLU A 612 38.05 37.22 13.96
C GLU A 612 37.77 36.07 12.98
N GLY A 613 38.46 36.10 11.84
CA GLY A 613 38.43 35.03 10.85
C GLY A 613 39.09 33.75 11.38
N GLY A 614 38.35 32.65 11.32
CA GLY A 614 38.91 31.30 11.19
C GLY A 614 38.76 30.32 12.36
N PHE A 615 38.45 30.75 13.59
CA PHE A 615 38.44 29.81 14.74
C PHE A 615 37.10 29.72 15.52
N ASN A 616 36.16 30.65 15.32
CA ASN A 616 34.90 30.71 16.08
C ASN A 616 33.67 30.11 15.39
N GLU A 617 33.74 29.82 14.08
CA GLU A 617 32.65 29.14 13.36
C GLU A 617 32.41 27.71 13.90
N TYR A 618 33.44 27.07 14.43
CA TYR A 618 33.40 25.69 14.91
C TYR A 618 32.55 25.50 16.18
N ARG A 619 32.66 26.40 17.16
CA ARG A 619 31.82 26.40 18.37
C ARG A 619 30.38 26.76 18.05
N LEU A 620 30.21 27.67 17.10
CA LEU A 620 28.90 28.05 16.56
C LEU A 620 28.19 26.89 15.86
N PHE A 621 28.93 26.09 15.09
CA PHE A 621 28.41 24.88 14.45
C PHE A 621 28.07 23.78 15.47
N GLN A 622 28.90 23.59 16.50
CA GLN A 622 28.59 22.67 17.61
C GLN A 622 27.31 23.07 18.36
N LEU A 623 27.14 24.37 18.63
CA LEU A 623 25.96 24.92 19.30
C LEU A 623 24.71 24.79 18.42
N ALA A 624 24.79 25.15 17.14
CA ALA A 624 23.69 24.97 16.18
C ALA A 624 23.35 23.48 15.99
N PHE A 625 24.34 22.59 15.99
CA PHE A 625 24.16 21.16 15.86
C PHE A 625 23.46 20.56 17.08
N ILE A 626 23.90 20.90 18.30
CA ILE A 626 23.25 20.49 19.57
C ILE A 626 21.78 20.94 19.60
N VAL A 627 21.48 22.12 19.05
CA VAL A 627 20.11 22.64 18.91
C VAL A 627 19.30 21.93 17.82
N SER A 628 19.94 21.43 16.75
CA SER A 628 19.29 20.75 15.61
C SER A 628 18.97 19.26 15.80
N ILE A 629 19.44 18.62 16.87
CA ILE A 629 19.19 17.19 17.12
C ILE A 629 17.68 16.95 17.30
N ASN A 630 17.04 16.25 16.35
CA ASN A 630 15.60 15.96 16.35
C ASN A 630 15.12 15.34 17.68
N SER A 631 13.96 15.81 18.16
CA SER A 631 13.30 15.48 19.43
C SER A 631 12.88 14.01 19.61
N ASP A 632 12.86 13.22 18.53
CA ASP A 632 12.09 11.96 18.52
C ASP A 632 12.88 10.77 19.06
N SER A 633 14.21 10.79 18.92
CA SER A 633 15.10 9.78 19.51
C SER A 633 15.37 10.02 21.01
N ILE A 634 15.03 11.21 21.51
CA ILE A 634 15.30 11.61 22.89
C ILE A 634 14.13 11.23 23.81
N SER A 635 12.89 11.39 23.38
CA SER A 635 11.72 11.16 24.26
C SER A 635 11.52 9.69 24.66
N GLN A 636 11.97 8.73 23.85
CA GLN A 636 11.70 7.30 24.08
C GLN A 636 12.52 6.67 25.22
N ALA A 637 13.66 7.25 25.60
CA ALA A 637 14.50 6.73 26.69
C ALA A 637 14.12 7.29 28.08
N PHE A 638 13.28 8.32 28.14
CA PHE A 638 12.97 9.01 29.41
C PHE A 638 11.76 8.45 30.15
N ILE A 639 10.95 7.57 29.54
CA ILE A 639 9.74 7.03 30.18
C ILE A 639 10.05 5.74 30.98
N SER A 640 11.24 5.14 30.84
CA SER A 640 11.60 3.86 31.47
C SER A 640 12.59 3.94 32.64
N ASN A 641 12.74 5.09 33.30
CA ASN A 641 13.49 5.21 34.56
C ASN A 641 12.59 5.73 35.69
#